data_AF-A0A352T8Z7-F1
#
_entry.id   AF-A0A352T8Z7-F1
#
_cell.length_a   1.000
_cell.length_b   1.000
_cell.length_c   1.000
_cell.angle_alpha   90.00
_cell.angle_beta   90.00
_cell.angle_gamma   90.00
#
_symmetry.space_group_name_H-M   'P 1'
#
loop_
_entity.id
_entity.type
_entity.pdbx_description
1 polymer ?
#
loop_
_entity_poly.entity_id
_entity_poly.type
_entity_poly.pdbx_seq_one_letter_code
_entity_poly.pdbx_strand_id
1 'polypeptide(L)'
;MASSGLSIPGVTDKYGTNDLVESLMEVERIPLKREQATLETYQNQQSAWQEINRKMSSLRESVKSLYSFENPFNSKLTSSSDENAITADATRDADFGTIKIDVIHPASADRFMSGRIDNDTEVPQGRYTFTVGEKTVDFNWKGGKLSDFVTALNKRGGNTIKASLIGISSKKKALVIESLIPGADNRLQFKNDALTFAKSIEMIADVPVEKTEFSSSISEYKSAQTKDLKSQQGMPAISKDNVRIQDSTITVLPRGGVEIPIPESVQSDRTQQISFTFAEEDTADITEEINAGANGPNLPDAGGITFGGIFINNNPSDSTVQTPATQQKPVQLKPISDDRMLFVKTKDGIEFAVDLDEFEPDSETGLRTVKINMEDYEGAVAVVIRNSNTAKTLTLSVPQATNEADALGYAPLNPIATASDAEFKYEGITLTRSTNDIDDVIPNVTLHLHDATEKTATLKIEPDVDAAKEALITFVGQYNQVIAEMNILSQTKPDIINELEYLTDAEVEKANERLGMFQGDMSLTSGKSSLQRIVSGSYRYSEDATVTMLSQLGISSNASGGTGGYNASQLRGYLEINEKTLDSFLENNLSAIKDLFGYDSDGDLIIDNGIGYLLDKQLSAWVQTGGILSNKISSLTTRIDASNKKISQLETQLEQKEAELKNKYATMQGTLNSLESQQTSISNWANQGNNNR
;
A
#
# COMPACT_ATOMS: atom_id res chain seq x y z
N MET A 1 -12.38 31.23 -48.68
CA MET A 1 -11.23 30.99 -49.56
C MET A 1 -11.39 31.85 -50.80
N ALA A 2 -10.40 32.68 -51.12
CA ALA A 2 -10.40 33.49 -52.34
C ALA A 2 -10.45 32.55 -53.55
N SER A 3 -11.44 32.73 -54.43
CA SER A 3 -11.56 31.99 -55.67
C SER A 3 -10.37 32.35 -56.58
N SER A 4 -9.34 31.53 -56.59
CA SER A 4 -8.35 31.55 -57.66
C SER A 4 -9.05 31.04 -58.92
N GLY A 5 -9.66 31.97 -59.66
CA GLY A 5 -10.27 31.70 -60.95
C GLY A 5 -9.24 31.07 -61.88
N LEU A 6 -9.45 29.79 -62.22
CA LEU A 6 -8.69 29.12 -63.26
C LEU A 6 -9.14 29.74 -64.60
N SER A 7 -8.46 30.83 -65.00
CA SER A 7 -8.70 31.48 -66.28
C SER A 7 -8.19 30.58 -67.39
N ILE A 8 -9.11 29.98 -68.15
CA ILE A 8 -8.78 29.25 -69.37
C ILE A 8 -8.33 30.29 -70.41
N PRO A 9 -7.08 30.25 -70.90
CA PRO A 9 -6.60 31.23 -71.88
C PRO A 9 -7.42 31.16 -73.16
N GLY A 10 -8.16 32.23 -73.48
CA GLY A 10 -8.96 32.36 -74.71
C GLY A 10 -10.47 32.53 -74.50
N VAL A 11 -10.98 32.43 -73.26
CA VAL A 11 -12.41 32.68 -72.95
C VAL A 11 -12.54 33.98 -72.17
N THR A 12 -12.87 35.08 -72.85
CA THR A 12 -13.27 36.34 -72.18
C THR A 12 -14.66 36.15 -71.58
N ASP A 13 -14.89 36.43 -70.29
CA ASP A 13 -16.21 36.40 -69.62
C ASP A 13 -17.13 37.55 -70.09
N LYS A 14 -17.34 37.62 -71.40
CA LYS A 14 -18.05 38.70 -72.09
C LYS A 14 -19.56 38.68 -71.81
N TYR A 15 -20.10 37.56 -71.30
CA TYR A 15 -21.53 37.33 -71.12
C TYR A 15 -21.95 37.07 -69.66
N GLY A 16 -21.09 37.30 -68.66
CA GLY A 16 -21.42 37.12 -67.23
C GLY A 16 -21.77 35.67 -66.88
N THR A 17 -21.04 34.73 -67.46
CA THR A 17 -21.45 33.32 -67.49
C THR A 17 -21.12 32.61 -66.19
N ASN A 18 -20.05 33.04 -65.50
CA ASN A 18 -19.69 32.55 -64.18
C ASN A 18 -20.73 32.94 -63.13
N ASP A 19 -21.20 34.20 -63.14
CA ASP A 19 -22.22 34.70 -62.22
C ASP A 19 -23.56 33.96 -62.36
N LEU A 20 -23.93 33.58 -63.60
CA LEU A 20 -25.14 32.80 -63.86
C LEU A 20 -25.00 31.35 -63.36
N VAL A 21 -23.85 30.72 -63.55
CA VAL A 21 -23.57 29.38 -63.00
C VAL A 21 -23.61 29.42 -61.47
N GLU A 22 -23.00 30.43 -60.85
CA GLU A 22 -23.04 30.61 -59.39
C GLU A 22 -24.47 30.77 -58.88
N SER A 23 -25.26 31.64 -59.53
CA SER A 23 -26.69 31.86 -59.18
C SER A 23 -27.52 30.58 -59.31
N LEU A 24 -27.28 29.75 -60.33
CA LEU A 24 -27.94 28.45 -60.48
C LEU A 24 -27.49 27.47 -59.39
N MET A 25 -26.20 27.46 -59.05
CA MET A 25 -25.66 26.61 -57.98
C MET A 25 -26.17 27.02 -56.60
N GLU A 26 -26.51 28.28 -56.34
CA GLU A 26 -27.13 28.70 -55.09
C GLU A 26 -28.47 28.00 -54.81
N VAL A 27 -29.31 27.84 -55.84
CA VAL A 27 -30.60 27.14 -55.75
C VAL A 27 -30.36 25.65 -55.51
N GLU A 28 -29.42 25.05 -56.25
CA GLU A 28 -29.06 23.64 -56.09
C GLU A 28 -28.45 23.33 -54.72
N ARG A 29 -27.80 24.31 -54.05
CA ARG A 29 -27.27 24.17 -52.68
C ARG A 29 -28.33 24.17 -51.58
N ILE A 30 -29.60 24.48 -51.87
CA ILE A 30 -30.67 24.53 -50.85
C ILE A 30 -30.84 23.20 -50.08
N PRO A 31 -30.90 22.02 -50.72
CA PRO A 31 -31.00 20.74 -50.02
C PRO A 31 -29.78 20.47 -49.13
N LEU A 32 -28.57 20.84 -49.59
CA LEU A 32 -27.34 20.72 -48.79
C LEU A 32 -27.43 21.58 -47.53
N LYS A 33 -27.78 22.87 -47.67
CA LYS A 33 -27.93 23.78 -46.52
C LYS A 33 -28.98 23.30 -45.52
N ARG A 34 -30.11 22.76 -46.01
CA ARG A 34 -31.15 22.17 -45.14
C ARG A 34 -30.65 20.95 -44.38
N GLU A 35 -29.90 20.08 -45.06
CA GLU A 35 -29.33 18.89 -44.42
C GLU A 35 -28.24 19.26 -43.40
N GLN A 36 -27.39 20.25 -43.70
CA GLN A 36 -26.41 20.79 -42.75
C GLN A 36 -27.08 21.35 -41.49
N ALA A 37 -28.17 22.11 -41.63
CA ALA A 37 -28.95 22.59 -40.48
C ALA A 37 -29.61 21.44 -39.67
N THR A 38 -30.00 20.36 -40.37
CA THR A 38 -30.54 19.14 -39.71
C THR A 38 -29.45 18.41 -38.93
N LEU A 39 -28.25 18.28 -39.49
CA LEU A 39 -27.08 17.73 -38.82
C LEU A 39 -26.75 18.51 -37.55
N GLU A 40 -26.67 19.84 -37.65
CA GLU A 40 -26.41 20.73 -36.51
C GLU A 40 -27.46 20.55 -35.41
N THR A 41 -28.75 20.45 -35.79
CA THR A 41 -29.83 20.14 -34.85
C THR A 41 -29.59 18.81 -34.12
N TYR A 42 -29.23 17.74 -34.84
CA TYR A 42 -28.95 16.44 -34.22
C TYR A 42 -27.72 16.47 -33.31
N GLN A 43 -26.68 17.21 -33.68
CA GLN A 43 -25.46 17.39 -32.87
C GLN A 43 -25.76 18.15 -31.57
N ASN A 44 -26.55 19.22 -31.65
CA ASN A 44 -26.98 19.97 -30.47
C ASN A 44 -27.85 19.12 -29.54
N GLN A 45 -28.78 18.34 -30.10
CA GLN A 45 -29.57 17.39 -29.33
C GLN A 45 -28.70 16.31 -28.68
N GLN A 46 -27.74 15.75 -29.40
CA GLN A 46 -26.81 14.75 -28.86
C GLN A 46 -26.00 15.32 -27.69
N SER A 47 -25.48 16.54 -27.85
CA SER A 47 -24.71 17.24 -26.82
C SER A 47 -25.54 17.48 -25.55
N ALA A 48 -26.81 17.90 -25.70
CA ALA A 48 -27.73 18.05 -24.57
C ALA A 48 -27.97 16.71 -23.83
N TRP A 49 -28.15 15.60 -24.55
CA TRP A 49 -28.29 14.28 -23.94
C TRP A 49 -27.00 13.78 -23.27
N GLN A 50 -25.83 14.14 -23.79
CA GLN A 50 -24.55 13.85 -23.14
C GLN A 50 -24.37 14.65 -21.85
N GLU A 51 -24.81 15.91 -21.83
CA GLU A 51 -24.73 16.75 -20.64
C GLU A 51 -25.60 16.24 -19.49
N ILE A 52 -26.87 15.90 -19.76
CA ILE A 52 -27.73 15.27 -18.75
C ILE A 52 -27.17 13.91 -18.30
N ASN A 53 -26.55 13.13 -19.20
CA ASN A 53 -25.88 11.87 -18.83
C ASN A 53 -24.75 12.11 -17.83
N ARG A 54 -23.90 13.11 -18.08
CA ARG A 54 -22.83 13.49 -17.15
C ARG A 54 -23.40 13.92 -15.80
N LYS A 55 -24.38 14.84 -15.78
CA LYS A 55 -24.99 15.34 -14.53
C LYS A 55 -25.67 14.22 -13.73
N MET A 56 -26.41 13.33 -14.38
CA MET A 56 -27.04 12.18 -13.74
C MET A 56 -26.02 11.17 -13.21
N SER A 57 -24.92 10.96 -13.93
CA SER A 57 -23.85 10.07 -13.48
C SER A 57 -23.16 10.64 -12.24
N SER A 58 -22.85 11.94 -12.22
CA SER A 58 -22.30 12.61 -11.03
C SER A 58 -23.26 12.54 -9.85
N LEU A 59 -24.55 12.84 -10.05
CA LEU A 59 -25.57 12.69 -8.99
C LEU A 59 -25.62 11.25 -8.47
N ARG A 60 -25.57 10.26 -9.37
CA ARG A 60 -25.58 8.85 -8.99
C ARG A 60 -24.38 8.49 -8.11
N GLU A 61 -23.19 8.98 -8.44
CA GLU A 61 -21.97 8.76 -7.65
C GLU A 61 -22.08 9.38 -6.25
N SER A 62 -22.54 10.63 -6.14
CA SER A 62 -22.78 11.30 -4.85
C SER A 62 -23.87 10.62 -4.03
N VAL A 63 -24.97 10.22 -4.66
CA VAL A 63 -26.02 9.44 -4.00
C VAL A 63 -25.48 8.12 -3.47
N LYS A 64 -24.64 7.44 -4.26
CA LYS A 64 -24.05 6.15 -3.88
C LYS A 64 -23.11 6.30 -2.69
N SER A 65 -22.30 7.37 -2.62
CA SER A 65 -21.42 7.58 -1.47
C SER A 65 -22.22 7.71 -0.17
N LEU A 66 -23.40 8.33 -0.19
CA LEU A 66 -24.24 8.53 1.01
C LEU A 66 -24.80 7.25 1.63
N TYR A 67 -24.97 6.16 0.87
CA TYR A 67 -25.49 4.91 1.42
C TYR A 67 -24.50 3.75 1.37
N SER A 68 -23.45 3.83 0.55
CA SER A 68 -22.45 2.75 0.45
C SER A 68 -21.65 2.55 1.73
N PHE A 69 -20.73 1.57 1.72
CA PHE A 69 -19.78 1.39 2.80
C PHE A 69 -19.11 2.72 3.15
N GLU A 70 -18.64 3.51 2.19
CA GLU A 70 -17.92 4.79 2.36
C GLU A 70 -18.77 5.97 2.87
N ASN A 71 -20.00 5.76 3.34
CA ASN A 71 -20.86 6.85 3.79
C ASN A 71 -20.21 7.73 4.88
N PRO A 72 -20.39 9.06 4.81
CA PRO A 72 -19.75 9.97 5.77
C PRO A 72 -20.39 9.92 7.17
N PHE A 73 -21.55 9.28 7.33
CA PHE A 73 -22.31 9.30 8.59
C PHE A 73 -21.70 8.43 9.71
N ASN A 74 -20.74 7.57 9.39
CA ASN A 74 -19.94 6.85 10.41
C ASN A 74 -18.48 7.32 10.44
N SER A 75 -18.15 8.40 9.73
CA SER A 75 -16.81 8.98 9.80
C SER A 75 -16.56 9.55 11.20
N LYS A 76 -15.32 9.40 11.67
CA LYS A 76 -14.89 9.83 12.99
C LYS A 76 -13.72 10.77 12.84
N LEU A 77 -13.73 11.80 13.66
CA LEU A 77 -12.66 12.77 13.78
C LEU A 77 -11.98 12.59 15.13
N THR A 78 -10.67 12.80 15.13
CA THR A 78 -9.82 12.82 16.30
C THR A 78 -9.30 14.23 16.53
N SER A 79 -9.30 14.68 17.77
CA SER A 79 -8.64 15.92 18.18
C SER A 79 -7.77 15.71 19.40
N SER A 80 -6.65 16.44 19.49
CA SER A 80 -5.71 16.37 20.61
C SER A 80 -5.64 17.71 21.32
N SER A 81 -5.52 17.69 22.65
CA SER A 81 -5.19 18.90 23.41
C SER A 81 -3.73 19.33 23.27
N ASP A 82 -2.87 18.49 22.70
CA ASP A 82 -1.45 18.75 22.46
C ASP A 82 -0.99 18.11 21.13
N GLU A 83 -1.42 18.70 20.01
CA GLU A 83 -1.18 18.18 18.65
C GLU A 83 0.31 18.16 18.25
N ASN A 84 1.16 18.95 18.92
CA ASN A 84 2.60 18.93 18.66
C ASN A 84 3.27 17.66 19.23
N ALA A 85 2.72 17.11 20.30
CA ALA A 85 3.25 15.93 20.97
C ALA A 85 2.58 14.64 20.46
N ILE A 86 1.25 14.66 20.28
CA ILE A 86 0.49 13.47 19.89
C ILE A 86 -0.74 13.81 19.06
N THR A 87 -0.90 13.09 17.96
CA THR A 87 -2.14 13.03 17.17
C THR A 87 -2.65 11.59 17.12
N ALA A 88 -3.85 11.38 16.59
CA ALA A 88 -4.40 10.05 16.40
C ALA A 88 -5.28 10.01 15.16
N ASP A 89 -5.44 8.84 14.57
CA ASP A 89 -6.41 8.54 13.53
C ASP A 89 -7.41 7.51 14.07
N ALA A 90 -8.70 7.77 13.91
CA ALA A 90 -9.76 6.83 14.29
C ALA A 90 -10.41 6.22 13.05
N THR A 91 -10.50 4.90 13.02
CA THR A 91 -11.31 4.22 12.01
C THR A 91 -12.80 4.33 12.36
N ARG A 92 -13.67 3.94 11.42
CA ARG A 92 -15.12 4.11 11.54
C ARG A 92 -15.76 3.18 12.58
N ASP A 93 -15.00 2.20 13.07
CA ASP A 93 -15.40 1.27 14.13
C ASP A 93 -14.84 1.67 15.51
N ALA A 94 -14.12 2.79 15.62
CA ALA A 94 -13.55 3.26 16.90
C ALA A 94 -14.61 3.77 17.88
N ASP A 95 -14.59 3.38 19.14
CA ASP A 95 -15.60 3.88 20.08
C ASP A 95 -15.45 5.40 20.32
N PHE A 96 -16.58 6.10 20.45
CA PHE A 96 -16.56 7.51 20.85
C PHE A 96 -16.05 7.64 22.28
N GLY A 97 -15.26 8.66 22.54
CA GLY A 97 -14.76 8.87 23.89
C GLY A 97 -13.66 9.90 23.99
N THR A 98 -13.10 9.94 25.18
CA THR A 98 -11.97 10.77 25.52
C THR A 98 -10.90 9.90 26.16
N ILE A 99 -9.69 9.99 25.64
CA ILE A 99 -8.54 9.19 26.02
C ILE A 99 -7.47 10.13 26.57
N LYS A 100 -6.81 9.72 27.66
CA LYS A 100 -5.70 10.46 28.24
C LYS A 100 -4.39 9.75 27.98
N ILE A 101 -3.41 10.48 27.44
CA ILE A 101 -2.09 9.95 27.12
C ILE A 101 -1.01 10.90 27.63
N ASP A 102 0.01 10.34 28.27
CA ASP A 102 1.24 11.06 28.59
C ASP A 102 2.37 10.49 27.72
N VAL A 103 2.90 11.27 26.79
CA VAL A 103 4.09 10.86 26.02
C VAL A 103 5.32 11.28 26.80
N ILE A 104 6.16 10.31 27.19
CA ILE A 104 7.41 10.58 27.91
C ILE A 104 8.50 10.95 26.91
N HIS A 105 8.68 10.12 25.88
CA HIS A 105 9.46 10.44 24.70
C HIS A 105 9.03 9.55 23.51
N PRO A 106 9.10 10.07 22.28
CA PRO A 106 8.89 9.26 21.09
C PRO A 106 10.06 8.27 20.87
N ALA A 107 9.84 7.30 20.00
CA ALA A 107 10.88 6.42 19.50
C ALA A 107 11.84 7.24 18.62
N SER A 108 13.13 7.05 18.83
CA SER A 108 14.18 7.71 18.05
C SER A 108 14.99 6.70 17.26
N ALA A 109 15.61 7.18 16.19
CA ALA A 109 16.50 6.41 15.33
C ALA A 109 17.94 6.92 15.49
N ASP A 110 18.92 6.04 15.26
CA ASP A 110 20.33 6.41 15.31
C ASP A 110 20.67 7.46 14.23
N ARG A 111 21.33 8.54 14.64
CA ARG A 111 21.79 9.62 13.76
C ARG A 111 23.19 10.04 14.15
N PHE A 112 24.16 9.72 13.31
CA PHE A 112 25.58 9.91 13.62
C PHE A 112 26.21 10.95 12.70
N MET A 113 27.04 11.81 13.30
CA MET A 113 27.83 12.80 12.58
C MET A 113 29.32 12.45 12.62
N SER A 114 29.99 12.61 11.50
CA SER A 114 31.45 12.48 11.42
C SER A 114 32.18 13.63 12.13
N GLY A 115 33.49 13.48 12.31
CA GLY A 115 34.38 14.60 12.57
C GLY A 115 34.49 15.58 11.40
N ARG A 116 35.50 16.47 11.45
CA ARG A 116 35.70 17.52 10.44
C ARG A 116 36.49 16.99 9.24
N ILE A 117 35.78 16.69 8.15
CA ILE A 117 36.33 16.13 6.90
C ILE A 117 36.73 17.25 5.94
N ASP A 118 37.83 17.10 5.20
CA ASP A 118 38.21 18.03 4.12
C ASP A 118 37.28 17.93 2.91
N ASN A 119 37.02 19.06 2.24
CA ASN A 119 36.08 19.12 1.12
C ASN A 119 36.45 18.23 -0.07
N ASP A 120 37.73 17.98 -0.29
CA ASP A 120 38.31 17.12 -1.32
C ASP A 120 38.47 15.65 -0.88
N THR A 121 38.04 15.29 0.34
CA THR A 121 38.08 13.89 0.81
C THR A 121 37.29 12.99 -0.13
N GLU A 122 37.93 11.91 -0.57
CA GLU A 122 37.35 10.84 -1.36
C GLU A 122 37.02 9.63 -0.48
N VAL A 123 35.96 8.92 -0.87
CA VAL A 123 35.57 7.65 -0.26
C VAL A 123 36.29 6.53 -1.00
N PRO A 124 37.06 5.66 -0.31
CA PRO A 124 37.81 4.56 -0.94
C PRO A 124 36.91 3.56 -1.68
N GLN A 125 37.46 2.85 -2.67
CA GLN A 125 36.77 1.72 -3.29
C GLN A 125 36.57 0.59 -2.26
N GLY A 126 35.40 -0.04 -2.25
CA GLY A 126 35.10 -1.12 -1.30
C GLY A 126 33.64 -1.59 -1.32
N ARG A 127 33.31 -2.55 -0.47
CA ARG A 127 31.96 -3.02 -0.17
C ARG A 127 31.44 -2.31 1.07
N TYR A 128 30.41 -1.50 0.89
CA TYR A 128 29.79 -0.72 1.97
C TYR A 128 28.48 -1.36 2.37
N THR A 129 28.41 -1.77 3.64
CA THR A 129 27.24 -2.43 4.20
C THR A 129 26.78 -1.70 5.45
N PHE A 130 25.50 -1.32 5.48
CA PHE A 130 24.83 -0.72 6.63
C PHE A 130 23.64 -1.58 7.02
N THR A 131 23.43 -1.82 8.31
CA THR A 131 22.27 -2.57 8.79
C THR A 131 21.50 -1.78 9.83
N VAL A 132 20.18 -1.88 9.80
CA VAL A 132 19.23 -1.25 10.73
C VAL A 132 18.13 -2.27 10.99
N GLY A 133 18.14 -2.88 12.19
CA GLY A 133 17.32 -4.07 12.46
C GLY A 133 17.59 -5.16 11.42
N GLU A 134 16.52 -5.69 10.82
CA GLU A 134 16.61 -6.71 9.77
C GLU A 134 16.99 -6.16 8.38
N LYS A 135 16.92 -4.84 8.17
CA LYS A 135 17.17 -4.25 6.85
C LYS A 135 18.65 -4.04 6.62
N THR A 136 19.10 -4.39 5.42
CA THR A 136 20.50 -4.25 4.99
C THR A 136 20.60 -3.41 3.72
N VAL A 137 21.49 -2.42 3.74
CA VAL A 137 21.88 -1.62 2.57
C VAL A 137 23.32 -1.96 2.23
N ASP A 138 23.51 -2.75 1.18
CA ASP A 138 24.81 -3.27 0.75
C ASP A 138 25.11 -2.89 -0.71
N PHE A 139 26.32 -2.39 -0.98
CA PHE A 139 26.77 -2.13 -2.34
C PHE A 139 28.29 -2.00 -2.48
N ASN A 140 28.76 -2.33 -3.69
CA ASN A 140 30.14 -2.05 -4.09
C ASN A 140 30.28 -0.60 -4.60
N TRP A 141 31.16 0.16 -3.95
CA TRP A 141 31.54 1.51 -4.32
C TRP A 141 32.85 1.50 -5.09
N LYS A 142 32.93 2.26 -6.19
CA LYS A 142 34.11 2.30 -7.08
C LYS A 142 35.22 3.25 -6.60
N GLY A 143 35.01 3.94 -5.49
CA GLY A 143 35.85 5.05 -5.07
C GLY A 143 35.41 6.37 -5.71
N GLY A 144 35.67 7.49 -5.05
CA GLY A 144 35.44 8.84 -5.59
C GLY A 144 34.91 9.84 -4.58
N LYS A 145 34.28 10.91 -5.06
CA LYS A 145 33.87 12.05 -4.23
C LYS A 145 32.82 11.67 -3.19
N LEU A 146 32.93 12.26 -2.00
CA LEU A 146 31.95 12.07 -0.92
C LEU A 146 30.51 12.45 -1.31
N SER A 147 30.32 13.47 -2.16
CA SER A 147 28.98 13.86 -2.68
C SER A 147 28.32 12.74 -3.49
N ASP A 148 29.13 12.05 -4.29
CA ASP A 148 28.67 11.02 -5.20
C ASP A 148 28.37 9.75 -4.39
N PHE A 149 29.18 9.47 -3.36
CA PHE A 149 28.91 8.43 -2.37
C PHE A 149 27.59 8.67 -1.63
N VAL A 150 27.36 9.88 -1.11
CA VAL A 150 26.09 10.23 -0.41
C VAL A 150 24.89 10.07 -1.35
N THR A 151 25.01 10.50 -2.60
CA THR A 151 23.96 10.32 -3.60
C THR A 151 23.68 8.85 -3.86
N ALA A 152 24.74 8.05 -3.99
CA ALA A 152 24.67 6.61 -4.22
C ALA A 152 24.11 5.84 -3.00
N LEU A 153 24.41 6.32 -1.79
CA LEU A 153 23.88 5.79 -0.53
C LEU A 153 22.39 6.10 -0.40
N ASN A 154 21.96 7.35 -0.58
CA ASN A 154 20.54 7.74 -0.53
C ASN A 154 19.68 7.02 -1.57
N LYS A 155 20.21 6.83 -2.78
CA LYS A 155 19.50 6.10 -3.85
C LYS A 155 19.23 4.63 -3.48
N ARG A 156 20.14 4.00 -2.71
CA ARG A 156 20.00 2.60 -2.27
C ARG A 156 19.35 2.46 -0.90
N GLY A 157 19.48 3.48 -0.05
CA GLY A 157 19.01 3.50 1.33
C GLY A 157 17.49 3.54 1.44
N GLY A 158 16.80 4.20 0.50
CA GLY A 158 15.34 4.27 0.47
C GLY A 158 14.76 4.73 1.81
N ASN A 159 13.89 3.90 2.41
CA ASN A 159 13.28 4.13 3.71
C ASN A 159 14.04 3.47 4.87
N THR A 160 15.34 3.18 4.70
CA THR A 160 16.17 2.52 5.73
C THR A 160 17.18 3.49 6.33
N ILE A 161 17.96 4.16 5.49
CA ILE A 161 18.97 5.13 5.91
C ILE A 161 18.98 6.32 4.96
N LYS A 162 19.41 7.46 5.49
CA LYS A 162 19.65 8.69 4.74
C LYS A 162 20.99 9.30 5.14
N ALA A 163 21.64 9.92 4.19
CA ALA A 163 22.94 10.55 4.36
C ALA A 163 22.91 11.99 3.84
N SER A 164 23.63 12.88 4.51
CA SER A 164 23.73 14.29 4.14
C SER A 164 25.11 14.87 4.46
N LEU A 165 25.47 15.95 3.76
CA LEU A 165 26.71 16.69 4.00
C LEU A 165 26.38 18.04 4.63
N ILE A 166 26.99 18.32 5.77
CA ILE A 166 26.88 19.59 6.49
C ILE A 166 28.16 20.40 6.25
N GLY A 167 28.05 21.61 5.72
CA GLY A 167 29.18 22.52 5.58
C GLY A 167 29.58 23.12 6.93
N ILE A 168 30.83 22.94 7.34
CA ILE A 168 31.37 23.50 8.59
C ILE A 168 32.14 24.80 8.31
N SER A 169 32.90 24.84 7.21
CA SER A 169 33.61 26.03 6.73
C SER A 169 33.86 25.94 5.23
N SER A 170 34.54 26.93 4.64
CA SER A 170 34.89 26.93 3.21
C SER A 170 35.75 25.72 2.77
N LYS A 171 36.40 25.03 3.72
CA LYS A 171 37.27 23.87 3.44
C LYS A 171 36.86 22.58 4.14
N LYS A 172 35.92 22.64 5.10
CA LYS A 172 35.55 21.50 5.95
C LYS A 172 34.05 21.22 5.88
N LYS A 173 33.71 19.93 5.92
CA LYS A 173 32.34 19.39 5.96
C LYS A 173 32.24 18.25 6.98
N ALA A 174 31.03 17.87 7.36
CA ALA A 174 30.74 16.63 8.07
C ALA A 174 29.74 15.79 7.28
N LEU A 175 29.88 14.47 7.36
CA LEU A 175 28.91 13.50 6.89
C LEU A 175 27.97 13.16 8.05
N VAL A 176 26.67 13.21 7.80
CA VAL A 176 25.65 12.67 8.69
C VAL A 176 25.03 11.45 8.03
N ILE A 177 24.90 10.36 8.78
CA ILE A 177 24.14 9.17 8.39
C ILE A 177 23.08 8.95 9.46
N GLU A 178 21.82 8.86 9.04
CA GLU A 178 20.66 8.65 9.90
C GLU A 178 19.90 7.40 9.48
N SER A 179 19.49 6.61 10.46
CA SER A 179 18.46 5.58 10.30
C SER A 179 17.09 6.25 10.13
N LEU A 180 16.24 5.65 9.31
CA LEU A 180 14.84 6.04 9.14
C LEU A 180 13.88 5.10 9.89
N ILE A 181 14.42 4.15 10.64
CA ILE A 181 13.66 3.18 11.43
C ILE A 181 14.01 3.44 12.90
N PRO A 182 13.07 3.92 13.72
CA PRO A 182 13.28 4.15 15.13
C PRO A 182 13.20 2.84 15.94
N GLY A 183 13.49 2.93 17.24
CA GLY A 183 13.42 1.79 18.17
C GLY A 183 14.80 1.30 18.62
N ALA A 184 14.87 0.83 19.86
CA ALA A 184 16.11 0.44 20.53
C ALA A 184 16.88 -0.66 19.76
N ASP A 185 16.15 -1.64 19.20
CA ASP A 185 16.72 -2.75 18.43
C ASP A 185 17.19 -2.34 17.03
N ASN A 186 16.68 -1.21 16.51
CA ASN A 186 16.94 -0.73 15.16
C ASN A 186 18.21 0.14 15.09
N ARG A 187 19.29 -0.34 15.71
CA ARG A 187 20.60 0.33 15.76
C ARG A 187 21.23 0.40 14.36
N LEU A 188 21.83 1.54 14.04
CA LEU A 188 22.59 1.74 12.81
C LEU A 188 23.98 1.11 12.95
N GLN A 189 24.23 0.05 12.19
CA GLN A 189 25.51 -0.66 12.20
C GLN A 189 26.27 -0.47 10.89
N PHE A 190 27.60 -0.42 11.00
CA PHE A 190 28.54 -0.31 9.89
C PHE A 190 29.31 -1.63 9.76
N LYS A 191 29.30 -2.22 8.56
CA LYS A 191 29.98 -3.49 8.26
C LYS A 191 30.86 -3.34 7.01
N ASN A 192 31.82 -4.24 6.84
CA ASN A 192 32.79 -4.21 5.74
C ASN A 192 33.51 -2.85 5.65
N ASP A 193 33.69 -2.29 4.45
CA ASP A 193 34.41 -1.02 4.25
C ASP A 193 33.67 0.19 4.84
N ALA A 194 32.37 0.05 5.15
CA ALA A 194 31.62 1.11 5.85
C ALA A 194 32.15 1.31 7.28
N LEU A 195 32.53 0.24 7.97
CA LEU A 195 33.09 0.29 9.33
C LEU A 195 34.43 1.04 9.34
N THR A 196 35.35 0.61 8.46
CA THR A 196 36.67 1.23 8.34
C THR A 196 36.55 2.70 7.93
N PHE A 197 35.68 3.00 6.97
CA PHE A 197 35.45 4.37 6.53
C PHE A 197 34.86 5.25 7.64
N ALA A 198 33.84 4.77 8.36
CA ALA A 198 33.21 5.50 9.46
C ALA A 198 34.22 5.82 10.59
N LYS A 199 35.13 4.90 10.90
CA LYS A 199 36.25 5.16 11.82
C LYS A 199 37.21 6.22 11.29
N SER A 200 37.59 6.13 10.00
CA SER A 200 38.55 7.06 9.38
C SER A 200 38.08 8.52 9.35
N ILE A 201 36.75 8.73 9.33
CA ILE A 201 36.14 10.05 9.35
C ILE A 201 35.67 10.48 10.75
N GLU A 202 36.06 9.75 11.80
CA GLU A 202 35.70 10.04 13.20
C GLU A 202 34.17 10.06 13.42
N MET A 203 33.41 9.21 12.72
CA MET A 203 31.98 9.02 12.99
C MET A 203 31.75 8.07 14.16
N ILE A 204 32.59 7.05 14.26
CA ILE A 204 32.59 6.03 15.32
C ILE A 204 34.02 5.80 15.81
N ALA A 205 34.15 5.32 17.04
CA ALA A 205 35.43 4.91 17.64
C ALA A 205 35.30 3.54 18.30
N ASP A 206 36.40 2.80 18.33
CA ASP A 206 36.48 1.54 19.06
C ASP A 206 36.24 1.77 20.56
N VAL A 207 35.34 0.97 21.13
CA VAL A 207 35.09 0.94 22.57
C VAL A 207 35.57 -0.40 23.09
N PRO A 208 36.40 -0.42 24.16
CA PRO A 208 36.77 -1.67 24.78
C PRO A 208 35.51 -2.37 25.27
N VAL A 209 35.22 -3.53 24.68
CA VAL A 209 34.10 -4.36 25.12
C VAL A 209 34.48 -4.95 26.47
N GLU A 210 33.82 -4.52 27.54
CA GLU A 210 33.99 -5.15 28.85
C GLU A 210 33.38 -6.55 28.80
N LYS A 211 34.24 -7.55 28.64
CA LYS A 211 33.84 -8.95 28.61
C LYS A 211 33.88 -9.52 30.01
N THR A 212 32.78 -10.14 30.43
CA THR A 212 32.78 -11.01 31.61
C THR A 212 33.03 -12.43 31.14
N GLU A 213 34.24 -12.96 31.34
CA GLU A 213 34.54 -14.36 31.06
C GLU A 213 33.92 -15.27 32.12
N PHE A 214 33.35 -16.38 31.68
CA PHE A 214 32.87 -17.41 32.60
C PHE A 214 34.08 -18.18 33.15
N SER A 215 33.88 -18.87 34.27
CA SER A 215 34.93 -19.72 34.84
C SER A 215 35.37 -20.75 33.81
N SER A 216 36.69 -20.92 33.64
CA SER A 216 37.29 -22.00 32.85
C SER A 216 37.68 -23.20 33.71
N SER A 217 37.28 -23.22 34.98
CA SER A 217 37.60 -24.28 35.92
C SER A 217 36.51 -25.34 35.96
N ILE A 218 36.87 -26.56 35.55
CA ILE A 218 35.95 -27.70 35.58
C ILE A 218 35.38 -27.92 36.99
N SER A 219 36.10 -27.60 38.07
CA SER A 219 35.61 -27.80 39.44
C SER A 219 34.39 -26.94 39.80
N GLU A 220 34.22 -25.79 39.15
CA GLU A 220 33.11 -24.86 39.40
C GLU A 220 31.84 -25.22 38.63
N TYR A 221 31.98 -26.08 37.62
CA TYR A 221 30.84 -26.56 36.86
C TYR A 221 30.08 -27.66 37.61
N LYS A 222 28.78 -27.80 37.38
CA LYS A 222 27.96 -28.87 37.97
C LYS A 222 27.71 -29.98 36.94
N SER A 223 27.39 -31.19 37.38
CA SER A 223 26.96 -32.24 36.45
C SER A 223 25.55 -31.92 35.94
N ALA A 224 25.34 -32.04 34.63
CA ALA A 224 24.01 -31.85 34.04
C ALA A 224 23.02 -32.87 34.62
N GLN A 225 21.93 -32.40 35.20
CA GLN A 225 20.94 -33.31 35.79
C GLN A 225 20.23 -34.15 34.72
N THR A 226 20.01 -35.41 35.07
CA THR A 226 19.76 -36.62 34.25
C THR A 226 18.41 -36.65 33.49
N LYS A 227 18.05 -35.62 32.74
CA LYS A 227 16.95 -35.71 31.75
C LYS A 227 17.45 -36.20 30.40
N ASP A 228 18.11 -37.37 30.38
CA ASP A 228 18.41 -38.02 29.11
C ASP A 228 17.16 -38.74 28.58
N LEU A 229 16.41 -38.02 27.74
CA LEU A 229 15.15 -38.49 27.16
C LEU A 229 15.32 -39.68 26.20
N LYS A 230 16.55 -39.98 25.76
CA LYS A 230 16.85 -41.06 24.80
C LYS A 230 17.65 -42.21 25.44
N SER A 231 17.77 -42.25 26.77
CA SER A 231 18.56 -43.25 27.48
C SER A 231 18.03 -44.69 27.29
N GLN A 232 18.94 -45.63 27.14
CA GLN A 232 18.67 -47.07 27.05
C GLN A 232 19.19 -47.79 28.31
N GLN A 233 18.53 -48.87 28.71
CA GLN A 233 18.98 -49.67 29.84
C GLN A 233 20.38 -50.24 29.58
N GLY A 234 21.36 -49.89 30.42
CA GLY A 234 22.78 -50.27 30.25
C GLY A 234 23.65 -49.20 29.60
N MET A 235 23.06 -48.10 29.11
CA MET A 235 23.82 -46.94 28.61
C MET A 235 24.46 -46.18 29.78
N PRO A 236 25.73 -45.74 29.68
CA PRO A 236 26.35 -44.86 30.67
C PRO A 236 25.52 -43.60 30.89
N ALA A 237 25.32 -43.22 32.15
CA ALA A 237 24.66 -41.97 32.48
C ALA A 237 25.49 -40.77 31.97
N ILE A 238 24.82 -39.67 31.65
CA ILE A 238 25.49 -38.44 31.29
C ILE A 238 26.30 -37.97 32.51
N SER A 239 27.60 -37.75 32.32
CA SER A 239 28.51 -37.35 33.41
C SER A 239 29.42 -36.19 33.00
N LYS A 240 29.77 -35.39 34.00
CA LYS A 240 30.80 -34.36 33.89
C LYS A 240 32.21 -34.94 33.73
N ASP A 241 32.44 -36.20 34.11
CA ASP A 241 33.74 -36.86 33.95
C ASP A 241 34.14 -37.03 32.48
N ASN A 242 33.15 -37.02 31.58
CA ASN A 242 33.34 -37.05 30.13
C ASN A 242 33.50 -35.62 29.54
N VAL A 243 33.82 -34.63 30.38
CA VAL A 243 34.09 -33.25 29.97
C VAL A 243 35.52 -32.88 30.30
N ARG A 244 36.23 -32.31 29.33
CA ARG A 244 37.61 -31.85 29.46
C ARG A 244 37.67 -30.37 29.14
N ILE A 245 38.52 -29.62 29.83
CA ILE A 245 38.78 -28.21 29.52
C ILE A 245 40.28 -28.04 29.29
N GLN A 246 40.65 -27.49 28.13
CA GLN A 246 42.04 -27.19 27.76
C GLN A 246 42.06 -25.92 26.91
N ASP A 247 42.97 -24.99 27.23
CA ASP A 247 43.19 -23.75 26.45
C ASP A 247 41.88 -22.98 26.15
N SER A 248 41.05 -22.77 27.19
CA SER A 248 39.73 -22.11 27.10
C SER A 248 38.73 -22.79 26.15
N THR A 249 38.97 -24.06 25.82
CA THR A 249 38.08 -24.91 25.04
C THR A 249 37.54 -26.04 25.92
N ILE A 250 36.23 -26.23 25.90
CA ILE A 250 35.52 -27.28 26.62
C ILE A 250 35.16 -28.36 25.59
N THR A 251 35.67 -29.56 25.81
CA THR A 251 35.38 -30.76 25.01
C THR A 251 34.43 -31.66 25.79
N VAL A 252 33.25 -31.91 25.24
CA VAL A 252 32.22 -32.78 25.80
C VAL A 252 32.15 -34.06 24.98
N LEU A 253 32.78 -35.12 25.49
CA LEU A 253 32.82 -36.44 24.86
C LEU A 253 31.42 -37.08 24.82
N PRO A 254 31.21 -38.19 24.08
CA PRO A 254 29.97 -38.95 24.13
C PRO A 254 29.53 -39.21 25.58
N ARG A 255 28.24 -38.97 25.86
CA ARG A 255 27.65 -39.08 27.22
C ARG A 255 28.26 -38.10 28.24
N GLY A 256 28.89 -37.03 27.76
CA GLY A 256 29.36 -35.91 28.58
C GLY A 256 28.24 -34.91 28.85
N GLY A 257 28.25 -34.29 30.02
CA GLY A 257 27.31 -33.20 30.29
C GLY A 257 27.67 -32.36 31.51
N VAL A 258 27.43 -31.06 31.38
CA VAL A 258 27.90 -30.06 32.33
C VAL A 258 26.95 -28.86 32.40
N GLU A 259 26.77 -28.31 33.59
CA GLU A 259 26.12 -27.03 33.83
C GLU A 259 27.21 -25.99 34.15
N ILE A 260 27.34 -25.00 33.26
CA ILE A 260 28.25 -23.88 33.37
C ILE A 260 27.49 -22.73 34.07
N PRO A 261 27.84 -22.35 35.30
CA PRO A 261 27.15 -21.28 36.00
C PRO A 261 27.38 -19.93 35.30
N ILE A 262 26.31 -19.15 35.12
CA ILE A 262 26.39 -17.77 34.65
C ILE A 262 26.88 -16.90 35.82
N PRO A 263 27.87 -16.01 35.65
CA PRO A 263 28.33 -15.13 36.73
C PRO A 263 27.21 -14.25 37.30
N GLU A 264 27.18 -13.99 38.62
CA GLU A 264 26.12 -13.17 39.25
C GLU A 264 26.01 -11.75 38.66
N SER A 265 27.13 -11.17 38.22
CA SER A 265 27.15 -9.89 37.53
C SER A 265 26.37 -9.91 36.21
N VAL A 266 26.43 -11.02 35.47
CA VAL A 266 25.70 -11.24 34.22
C VAL A 266 24.24 -11.60 34.48
N GLN A 267 23.95 -12.35 35.54
CA GLN A 267 22.56 -12.66 35.93
C GLN A 267 21.76 -11.41 36.32
N SER A 268 22.44 -10.40 36.87
CA SER A 268 21.80 -9.17 37.37
C SER A 268 21.56 -8.12 36.28
N ASP A 269 22.26 -8.23 35.14
CA ASP A 269 22.18 -7.31 34.01
C ASP A 269 21.58 -8.03 32.79
N ARG A 270 20.29 -7.77 32.52
CA ARG A 270 19.56 -8.44 31.45
C ARG A 270 19.99 -7.98 30.05
N THR A 271 20.72 -6.86 29.93
CA THR A 271 21.23 -6.34 28.65
C THR A 271 22.48 -7.08 28.15
N GLN A 272 22.93 -8.10 28.89
CA GLN A 272 24.08 -8.91 28.54
C GLN A 272 23.70 -10.02 27.53
N GLN A 273 24.58 -10.24 26.56
CA GLN A 273 24.53 -11.36 25.62
C GLN A 273 25.68 -12.32 25.94
N ILE A 274 25.36 -13.59 26.14
CA ILE A 274 26.35 -14.67 26.30
C ILE A 274 26.74 -15.16 24.91
N SER A 275 28.03 -15.32 24.64
CA SER A 275 28.56 -15.85 23.39
C SER A 275 29.66 -16.89 23.59
N PHE A 276 29.68 -17.89 22.71
CA PHE A 276 30.74 -18.91 22.62
C PHE A 276 30.72 -19.57 21.25
N THR A 277 31.86 -20.16 20.86
CA THR A 277 31.91 -21.03 19.68
C THR A 277 31.38 -22.41 20.00
N PHE A 278 30.77 -23.09 19.04
CA PHE A 278 30.25 -24.44 19.17
C PHE A 278 30.49 -25.25 17.89
N ALA A 279 30.94 -26.50 18.04
CA ALA A 279 31.18 -27.43 16.95
C ALA A 279 30.88 -28.88 17.35
N GLU A 280 30.49 -29.67 16.36
CA GLU A 280 30.23 -31.10 16.48
C GLU A 280 31.21 -31.88 15.60
N GLU A 281 31.84 -32.90 16.18
CA GLU A 281 32.76 -33.78 15.46
C GLU A 281 32.33 -35.24 15.62
N ASP A 282 32.28 -35.98 14.51
CA ASP A 282 32.02 -37.42 14.52
C ASP A 282 33.18 -38.18 15.18
N THR A 283 32.84 -39.14 16.04
CA THR A 283 33.77 -39.98 16.79
C THR A 283 33.31 -41.43 16.81
N ALA A 284 34.18 -42.34 17.25
CA ALA A 284 33.84 -43.75 17.35
C ALA A 284 32.63 -43.97 18.26
N ASP A 285 31.67 -44.79 17.82
CA ASP A 285 30.45 -45.05 18.58
C ASP A 285 30.74 -45.95 19.79
N ILE A 286 30.54 -45.41 21.00
CA ILE A 286 30.79 -46.12 22.24
C ILE A 286 29.90 -47.36 22.44
N THR A 287 28.75 -47.43 21.76
CA THR A 287 27.84 -48.59 21.87
C THR A 287 28.43 -49.85 21.27
N GLU A 288 29.30 -49.74 20.27
CA GLU A 288 29.99 -50.89 19.69
C GLU A 288 30.91 -51.57 20.72
N GLU A 289 31.69 -50.76 21.44
CA GLU A 289 32.60 -51.23 22.49
C GLU A 289 31.82 -51.81 23.68
N ILE A 290 30.75 -51.12 24.11
CA ILE A 290 29.91 -51.58 25.23
C ILE A 290 29.22 -52.91 24.90
N ASN A 291 28.69 -53.05 23.68
CA ASN A 291 28.04 -54.28 23.22
C ASN A 291 29.03 -55.44 23.08
N ALA A 292 30.28 -55.17 22.68
CA ALA A 292 31.32 -56.19 22.56
C ALA A 292 31.71 -56.79 23.92
N GLY A 293 31.75 -55.97 24.98
CA GLY A 293 32.07 -56.40 26.35
C GLY A 293 30.96 -57.20 27.07
N ALA A 294 29.74 -57.24 26.53
CA ALA A 294 28.58 -57.91 27.15
C ALA A 294 28.48 -59.42 26.85
N ASN A 295 29.37 -59.97 26.00
CA ASN A 295 29.41 -61.41 25.73
C ASN A 295 30.16 -62.12 26.86
N GLY A 296 29.54 -63.14 27.45
CA GLY A 296 30.02 -63.85 28.65
C GLY A 296 31.43 -64.47 28.53
N PRO A 297 31.97 -65.03 29.63
CA PRO A 297 33.36 -65.48 29.70
C PRO A 297 33.67 -66.50 28.60
N ASN A 298 34.71 -66.20 27.80
CA ASN A 298 35.24 -67.12 26.81
C ASN A 298 35.98 -68.25 27.54
N LEU A 299 35.43 -69.47 27.53
CA LEU A 299 36.08 -70.62 28.15
C LEU A 299 37.30 -71.02 27.32
N PRO A 300 38.49 -71.19 27.92
CA PRO A 300 39.67 -71.62 27.20
C PRO A 300 39.47 -73.05 26.68
N ASP A 301 40.04 -73.33 25.51
CA ASP A 301 40.01 -74.67 24.90
C ASP A 301 40.68 -75.69 25.83
N ALA A 302 40.18 -76.92 25.90
CA ALA A 302 40.57 -77.92 26.93
C ALA A 302 42.05 -78.37 26.86
N GLY A 303 42.78 -77.90 25.85
CA GLY A 303 44.19 -78.15 25.62
C GLY A 303 44.48 -79.59 25.20
N GLY A 304 45.72 -79.83 24.81
CA GLY A 304 46.24 -81.15 24.45
C GLY A 304 47.72 -81.24 24.76
N ILE A 305 48.26 -82.45 24.88
CA ILE A 305 49.68 -82.71 25.13
C ILE A 305 50.25 -83.62 24.03
N THR A 306 51.48 -83.33 23.59
CA THR A 306 52.24 -84.22 22.70
C THR A 306 53.19 -85.08 23.53
N PHE A 307 53.11 -86.41 23.40
CA PHE A 307 54.11 -87.32 23.99
C PHE A 307 54.54 -88.36 22.95
N GLY A 308 55.85 -88.50 22.75
CA GLY A 308 56.42 -89.45 21.78
C GLY A 308 55.98 -89.22 20.32
N GLY A 309 55.60 -87.99 19.95
CA GLY A 309 55.17 -87.64 18.59
C GLY A 309 53.67 -87.81 18.29
N ILE A 310 52.86 -88.21 19.28
CA ILE A 310 51.40 -88.31 19.16
C ILE A 310 50.76 -87.17 19.97
N PHE A 311 49.89 -86.38 19.35
CA PHE A 311 49.12 -85.32 20.02
C PHE A 311 47.83 -85.90 20.58
N ILE A 312 47.68 -85.82 21.90
CA ILE A 312 46.49 -86.26 22.61
C ILE A 312 45.72 -85.01 23.03
N ASN A 313 44.55 -84.79 22.42
CA ASN A 313 43.62 -83.76 22.84
C ASN A 313 42.92 -84.20 24.13
N ASN A 314 42.76 -83.28 25.07
CA ASN A 314 41.87 -83.49 26.19
C ASN A 314 40.42 -83.47 25.69
N ASN A 315 39.54 -84.24 26.32
CA ASN A 315 38.12 -84.19 25.96
C ASN A 315 37.59 -82.78 26.30
N PRO A 316 36.81 -82.12 25.43
CA PRO A 316 36.15 -80.88 25.79
C PRO A 316 35.29 -81.13 27.03
N SER A 317 35.24 -80.16 27.95
CA SER A 317 34.51 -80.34 29.21
C SER A 317 33.02 -80.59 28.94
N ASP A 318 32.50 -81.74 29.37
CA ASP A 318 31.05 -82.09 29.30
C ASP A 318 30.19 -81.26 30.28
N SER A 319 30.80 -80.33 31.01
CA SER A 319 30.08 -79.37 31.82
C SER A 319 29.34 -78.38 30.91
N THR A 320 28.11 -78.71 30.51
CA THR A 320 27.14 -77.67 30.21
C THR A 320 26.94 -76.89 31.50
N VAL A 321 27.54 -75.71 31.61
CA VAL A 321 26.97 -74.69 32.49
C VAL A 321 25.56 -74.53 31.95
N GLN A 322 24.56 -75.03 32.68
CA GLN A 322 23.18 -74.69 32.39
C GLN A 322 23.13 -73.17 32.53
N THR A 323 23.18 -72.44 31.41
CA THR A 323 22.73 -71.06 31.39
C THR A 323 21.32 -71.10 31.97
N PRO A 324 21.04 -70.39 33.07
CA PRO A 324 19.67 -70.28 33.56
C PRO A 324 18.80 -69.89 32.36
N ALA A 325 17.64 -70.54 32.19
CA ALA A 325 16.71 -70.31 31.09
C ALA A 325 16.05 -68.90 31.08
N THR A 326 16.71 -67.93 31.72
CA THR A 326 16.39 -66.51 31.78
C THR A 326 17.67 -65.67 31.87
N GLN A 327 18.69 -65.97 31.06
CA GLN A 327 19.55 -64.88 30.60
C GLN A 327 18.75 -64.10 29.57
N GLN A 328 18.17 -62.97 29.98
CA GLN A 328 17.81 -61.93 29.02
C GLN A 328 19.05 -61.73 28.15
N LYS A 329 18.94 -61.93 26.83
CA LYS A 329 20.00 -61.49 25.90
C LYS A 329 20.39 -60.06 26.34
N PRO A 330 21.68 -59.76 26.56
CA PRO A 330 22.07 -58.39 26.87
C PRO A 330 21.44 -57.50 25.81
N VAL A 331 20.68 -56.50 26.25
CA VAL A 331 20.00 -55.57 25.35
C VAL A 331 21.12 -54.91 24.55
N GLN A 332 21.19 -55.18 23.24
CA GLN A 332 22.16 -54.51 22.39
C GLN A 332 21.79 -53.03 22.35
N LEU A 333 22.69 -52.20 22.87
CA LEU A 333 22.54 -50.75 22.85
C LEU A 333 22.63 -50.28 21.39
N LYS A 334 21.68 -49.47 20.98
CA LYS A 334 21.72 -48.82 19.66
C LYS A 334 22.42 -47.46 19.77
N PRO A 335 23.14 -47.02 18.72
CA PRO A 335 23.61 -45.65 18.58
C PRO A 335 22.52 -44.62 18.91
N ILE A 336 22.88 -43.56 19.63
CA ILE A 336 22.00 -42.42 19.93
C ILE A 336 22.52 -41.21 19.16
N SER A 337 21.62 -40.58 18.39
CA SER A 337 21.80 -39.25 17.81
C SER A 337 20.75 -38.28 18.40
N ASP A 338 21.19 -37.15 18.93
CA ASP A 338 20.35 -36.12 19.53
C ASP A 338 20.91 -34.73 19.26
N ASP A 339 20.14 -33.92 18.53
CA ASP A 339 20.55 -32.59 18.11
C ASP A 339 20.29 -31.53 19.21
N ARG A 340 19.56 -31.89 20.27
CA ARG A 340 19.30 -31.01 21.42
C ARG A 340 20.38 -31.16 22.47
N MET A 341 21.44 -30.37 22.33
CA MET A 341 22.63 -30.49 23.17
C MET A 341 22.89 -29.27 24.06
N LEU A 342 22.25 -28.14 23.77
CA LEU A 342 22.45 -26.86 24.46
C LEU A 342 21.15 -26.38 25.09
N PHE A 343 21.21 -25.97 26.36
CA PHE A 343 20.07 -25.47 27.10
C PHE A 343 20.45 -24.28 28.00
N VAL A 344 19.49 -23.41 28.27
CA VAL A 344 19.58 -22.36 29.31
C VAL A 344 18.72 -22.79 30.48
N LYS A 345 19.32 -22.85 31.67
CA LYS A 345 18.64 -23.23 32.91
C LYS A 345 18.30 -22.00 33.75
N THR A 346 17.05 -21.88 34.17
CA THR A 346 16.60 -20.80 35.05
C THR A 346 16.69 -21.16 36.53
N LYS A 347 16.56 -20.15 37.40
CA LYS A 347 16.52 -20.27 38.86
C LYS A 347 15.45 -21.25 39.36
N ASP A 348 14.35 -21.38 38.59
CA ASP A 348 13.24 -22.29 38.88
C ASP A 348 13.52 -23.74 38.41
N GLY A 349 14.69 -23.98 37.79
CA GLY A 349 15.12 -25.28 37.30
C GLY A 349 14.52 -25.68 35.95
N ILE A 350 13.87 -24.73 35.25
CA ILE A 350 13.37 -24.94 33.89
C ILE A 350 14.56 -24.86 32.92
N GLU A 351 14.62 -25.78 31.97
CA GLU A 351 15.64 -25.81 30.91
C GLU A 351 14.97 -25.50 29.57
N PHE A 352 15.41 -24.42 28.93
CA PHE A 352 15.01 -24.05 27.58
C PHE A 352 16.07 -24.55 26.60
N ALA A 353 15.68 -25.31 25.58
CA ALA A 353 16.62 -25.73 24.53
C ALA A 353 16.96 -24.53 23.63
N VAL A 354 18.24 -24.38 23.30
CA VAL A 354 18.69 -23.40 22.30
C VAL A 354 18.78 -24.14 20.97
N ASP A 355 18.12 -23.62 19.95
CA ASP A 355 18.17 -24.19 18.60
C ASP A 355 19.50 -23.81 17.93
N LEU A 356 20.35 -24.81 17.68
CA LEU A 356 21.65 -24.59 17.09
C LEU A 356 21.57 -24.29 15.58
N ASP A 357 20.44 -24.61 14.93
CA ASP A 357 20.24 -24.35 13.50
C ASP A 357 20.06 -22.86 13.18
N GLU A 358 19.75 -22.02 14.17
CA GLU A 358 19.69 -20.55 14.04
C GLU A 358 21.08 -19.92 13.80
N PHE A 359 22.16 -20.64 14.13
CA PHE A 359 23.52 -20.13 14.04
C PHE A 359 24.26 -20.79 12.87
N GLU A 360 24.45 -20.03 11.78
CA GLU A 360 25.20 -20.50 10.62
C GLU A 360 26.69 -20.74 10.97
N PRO A 361 27.28 -21.86 10.51
CA PRO A 361 28.71 -22.11 10.69
C PRO A 361 29.53 -21.19 9.78
N ASP A 362 30.63 -20.69 10.31
CA ASP A 362 31.58 -19.88 9.55
C ASP A 362 32.19 -20.68 8.38
N SER A 363 32.23 -20.07 7.18
CA SER A 363 32.61 -20.76 5.95
C SER A 363 34.10 -21.16 5.86
N GLU A 364 34.97 -20.56 6.68
CA GLU A 364 36.41 -20.87 6.70
C GLU A 364 36.77 -21.85 7.82
N THR A 365 36.10 -21.74 8.98
CA THR A 365 36.46 -22.47 10.20
C THR A 365 35.49 -23.59 10.57
N GLY A 366 34.26 -23.59 10.04
CA GLY A 366 33.22 -24.57 10.36
C GLY A 366 32.63 -24.43 11.78
N LEU A 367 33.03 -23.41 12.54
CA LEU A 367 32.54 -23.14 13.89
C LEU A 367 31.26 -22.32 13.86
N ARG A 368 30.28 -22.66 14.71
CA ARG A 368 29.10 -21.81 14.95
C ARG A 368 29.41 -20.83 16.07
N THR A 369 29.01 -19.56 15.93
CA THR A 369 29.05 -18.60 17.04
C THR A 369 27.66 -18.51 17.63
N VAL A 370 27.46 -19.13 18.80
CA VAL A 370 26.19 -19.13 19.52
C VAL A 370 26.08 -17.84 20.32
N LYS A 371 24.91 -17.20 20.28
CA LYS A 371 24.59 -15.97 21.02
C LYS A 371 23.27 -16.16 21.78
N ILE A 372 23.27 -15.88 23.07
CA ILE A 372 22.12 -16.05 23.97
C ILE A 372 21.87 -14.72 24.66
N ASN A 373 20.73 -14.08 24.39
CA ASN A 373 20.33 -12.83 25.05
C ASN A 373 19.74 -13.15 26.42
N MET A 374 20.20 -12.46 27.46
CA MET A 374 19.69 -12.67 28.82
C MET A 374 18.24 -12.18 28.99
N GLU A 375 17.75 -11.31 28.10
CA GLU A 375 16.37 -10.83 28.11
C GLU A 375 15.34 -11.94 27.81
N ASP A 376 15.68 -12.87 26.91
CA ASP A 376 14.81 -13.96 26.45
C ASP A 376 14.57 -15.04 27.53
N TYR A 377 15.46 -15.14 28.52
CA TYR A 377 15.45 -16.20 29.52
C TYR A 377 15.39 -15.62 30.95
N GLU A 378 14.18 -15.30 31.40
CA GLU A 378 13.97 -14.72 32.73
C GLU A 378 14.54 -15.62 33.85
N GLY A 379 15.48 -15.07 34.61
CA GLY A 379 16.12 -15.77 35.72
C GLY A 379 17.10 -16.86 35.29
N ALA A 380 17.73 -16.77 34.12
CA ALA A 380 18.81 -17.66 33.70
C ALA A 380 19.98 -17.69 34.70
N VAL A 381 20.43 -18.89 35.07
CA VAL A 381 21.51 -19.11 36.06
C VAL A 381 22.64 -19.99 35.56
N ALA A 382 22.41 -20.79 34.51
CA ALA A 382 23.44 -21.66 33.94
C ALA A 382 23.20 -21.96 32.45
N VAL A 383 24.29 -22.13 31.71
CA VAL A 383 24.31 -22.74 30.37
C VAL A 383 24.58 -24.24 30.54
N VAL A 384 23.69 -25.09 30.05
CA VAL A 384 23.77 -26.54 30.21
C VAL A 384 24.11 -27.18 28.87
N ILE A 385 25.23 -27.90 28.84
CA ILE A 385 25.63 -28.73 27.69
C ILE A 385 25.35 -30.19 28.04
N ARG A 386 24.62 -30.88 27.15
CA ARG A 386 24.21 -32.27 27.33
C ARG A 386 24.46 -33.04 26.04
N ASN A 387 25.55 -33.80 26.00
CA ASN A 387 25.85 -34.67 24.88
C ASN A 387 25.23 -36.06 25.10
N SER A 388 23.98 -36.25 24.69
CA SER A 388 23.31 -37.56 24.75
C SER A 388 23.81 -38.54 23.68
N ASN A 389 24.57 -38.06 22.69
CA ASN A 389 25.05 -38.84 21.55
C ASN A 389 26.07 -39.90 21.97
N THR A 390 26.17 -40.96 21.16
CA THR A 390 27.14 -42.05 21.35
C THR A 390 28.33 -41.98 20.40
N ALA A 391 28.22 -41.22 19.31
CA ALA A 391 29.22 -41.11 18.25
C ALA A 391 29.62 -39.66 17.92
N LYS A 392 29.34 -38.69 18.80
CA LYS A 392 29.70 -37.28 18.58
C LYS A 392 30.47 -36.72 19.78
N THR A 393 31.49 -35.91 19.51
CA THR A 393 32.15 -35.05 20.49
C THR A 393 31.77 -33.61 20.20
N LEU A 394 31.51 -32.84 21.26
CA LEU A 394 31.19 -31.42 21.15
C LEU A 394 32.38 -30.59 21.62
N THR A 395 32.65 -29.51 20.92
CA THR A 395 33.71 -28.56 21.27
C THR A 395 33.11 -27.17 21.36
N LEU A 396 33.31 -26.48 22.48
CA LEU A 396 32.90 -25.09 22.65
C LEU A 396 33.97 -24.25 23.32
N SER A 397 34.03 -22.96 23.03
CA SER A 397 34.84 -22.03 23.83
C SER A 397 34.19 -21.80 25.20
N VAL A 398 34.98 -21.43 26.20
CA VAL A 398 34.44 -20.93 27.48
C VAL A 398 33.50 -19.75 27.17
N PRO A 399 32.25 -19.74 27.70
CA PRO A 399 31.32 -18.65 27.45
C PRO A 399 31.82 -17.31 27.97
N GLN A 400 31.45 -16.24 27.26
CA GLN A 400 31.72 -14.86 27.66
C GLN A 400 30.43 -14.06 27.57
N ALA A 401 30.23 -13.09 28.46
CA ALA A 401 29.11 -12.15 28.40
C ALA A 401 29.60 -10.74 28.07
N THR A 402 28.82 -10.03 27.26
CA THR A 402 29.05 -8.64 26.87
C THR A 402 27.74 -7.88 26.83
N ASN A 403 27.74 -6.60 27.19
CA ASN A 403 26.56 -5.75 27.00
C ASN A 403 26.25 -5.65 25.50
N GLU A 404 24.99 -5.77 25.10
CA GLU A 404 24.57 -5.68 23.71
C GLU A 404 24.99 -4.35 23.06
N ALA A 405 24.98 -3.25 23.81
CA ALA A 405 25.45 -1.95 23.34
C ALA A 405 26.96 -1.94 23.04
N ASP A 406 27.75 -2.74 23.77
CA ASP A 406 29.20 -2.87 23.59
C ASP A 406 29.56 -3.97 22.59
N ALA A 407 28.64 -4.88 22.26
CA ALA A 407 28.87 -6.00 21.35
C ALA A 407 29.25 -5.55 19.92
N LEU A 408 28.91 -4.31 19.53
CA LEU A 408 29.33 -3.71 18.26
C LEU A 408 30.85 -3.45 18.19
N GLY A 409 31.55 -3.39 19.34
CA GLY A 409 32.97 -3.09 19.42
C GLY A 409 33.33 -1.64 19.08
N TYR A 410 32.33 -0.79 18.82
CA TYR A 410 32.50 0.63 18.55
C TYR A 410 31.26 1.42 19.03
N ALA A 411 31.45 2.72 19.31
CA ALA A 411 30.39 3.65 19.64
C ALA A 411 30.47 4.90 18.73
N PRO A 412 29.33 5.60 18.50
CA PRO A 412 29.33 6.87 17.80
C PRO A 412 30.12 7.94 18.57
N LEU A 413 30.99 8.66 17.88
CA LEU A 413 31.77 9.75 18.49
C LEU A 413 30.95 11.02 18.66
N ASN A 414 30.09 11.33 17.69
CA ASN A 414 29.20 12.50 17.72
C ASN A 414 27.77 12.08 17.38
N PRO A 415 27.07 11.34 18.27
CA PRO A 415 25.66 11.01 18.06
C PRO A 415 24.81 12.27 18.18
N ILE A 416 24.01 12.55 17.16
CA ILE A 416 22.97 13.59 17.20
C ILE A 416 21.72 13.03 17.90
N ALA A 417 21.40 11.77 17.63
CA ALA A 417 20.37 10.99 18.29
C ALA A 417 20.80 9.52 18.35
N THR A 418 20.35 8.81 19.37
CA THR A 418 20.53 7.36 19.52
C THR A 418 19.20 6.67 19.39
N ALA A 419 19.18 5.44 18.88
CA ALA A 419 17.95 4.68 18.76
C ALA A 419 17.41 4.32 20.15
N SER A 420 16.11 4.56 20.36
CA SER A 420 15.39 4.15 21.57
C SER A 420 13.93 3.94 21.22
N ASP A 421 13.24 3.14 22.02
CA ASP A 421 11.80 2.96 21.90
C ASP A 421 11.05 4.22 22.36
N ALA A 422 9.81 4.36 21.91
CA ALA A 422 8.85 5.28 22.47
C ALA A 422 8.45 4.80 23.86
N GLU A 423 8.30 5.72 24.80
CA GLU A 423 7.74 5.47 26.12
C GLU A 423 6.57 6.42 26.37
N PHE A 424 5.41 5.88 26.70
CA PHE A 424 4.19 6.66 26.94
C PHE A 424 3.30 5.94 27.97
N LYS A 425 2.35 6.69 28.55
CA LYS A 425 1.38 6.16 29.50
C LYS A 425 -0.02 6.22 28.93
N TYR A 426 -0.71 5.09 29.03
CA TYR A 426 -2.14 4.98 28.74
C TYR A 426 -2.86 4.45 29.98
N GLU A 427 -3.88 5.18 30.46
CA GLU A 427 -4.61 4.86 31.70
C GLU A 427 -3.69 4.63 32.93
N GLY A 428 -2.54 5.31 32.96
CA GLY A 428 -1.54 5.21 34.03
C GLY A 428 -0.56 4.03 33.90
N ILE A 429 -0.68 3.20 32.87
CA ILE A 429 0.23 2.10 32.56
C ILE A 429 1.30 2.58 31.58
N THR A 430 2.57 2.42 31.93
CA THR A 430 3.70 2.69 31.03
C THR A 430 3.81 1.59 29.97
N LEU A 431 3.87 1.98 28.71
CA LEU A 431 4.02 1.13 27.55
C LEU A 431 5.23 1.58 26.72
N THR A 432 5.90 0.62 26.07
CA THR A 432 7.03 0.88 25.18
C THR A 432 6.79 0.33 23.77
N ARG A 433 7.18 1.06 22.73
CA ARG A 433 7.04 0.64 21.33
C ARG A 433 8.24 1.08 20.51
N SER A 434 8.68 0.26 19.57
CA SER A 434 9.80 0.60 18.67
C SER A 434 9.43 1.62 17.58
N THR A 435 8.15 1.96 17.45
CA THR A 435 7.62 2.90 16.45
C THR A 435 6.81 4.02 17.09
N ASN A 436 6.67 5.13 16.35
CA ASN A 436 5.84 6.27 16.74
C ASN A 436 4.39 6.18 16.24
N ASP A 437 4.10 5.25 15.33
CA ASP A 437 2.76 4.94 14.85
C ASP A 437 2.25 3.68 15.57
N ILE A 438 1.31 3.83 16.48
CA ILE A 438 0.90 2.78 17.44
C ILE A 438 -0.57 2.43 17.23
N ASP A 439 -0.84 1.23 16.71
CA ASP A 439 -2.18 0.76 16.33
C ASP A 439 -2.73 -0.37 17.23
N ASP A 440 -1.94 -0.82 18.22
CA ASP A 440 -2.24 -2.02 19.01
C ASP A 440 -2.72 -1.72 20.45
N VAL A 441 -2.68 -0.46 20.88
CA VAL A 441 -3.05 -0.06 22.25
C VAL A 441 -4.55 0.19 22.39
N ILE A 442 -5.14 0.84 21.39
CA ILE A 442 -6.54 1.25 21.40
C ILE A 442 -7.21 0.62 20.18
N PRO A 443 -8.24 -0.22 20.35
CA PRO A 443 -8.93 -0.82 19.22
C PRO A 443 -9.38 0.25 18.23
N ASN A 444 -9.13 0.02 16.94
CA ASN A 444 -9.59 0.87 15.85
C ASN A 444 -9.02 2.31 15.83
N VAL A 445 -7.98 2.60 16.62
CA VAL A 445 -7.31 3.90 16.71
C VAL A 445 -5.80 3.74 16.55
N THR A 446 -5.20 4.54 15.68
CA THR A 446 -3.75 4.64 15.54
C THR A 446 -3.29 5.93 16.21
N LEU A 447 -2.31 5.85 17.12
CA LEU A 447 -1.68 6.99 17.76
C LEU A 447 -0.41 7.37 17.00
N HIS A 448 -0.16 8.66 16.84
CA HIS A 448 1.05 9.18 16.22
C HIS A 448 1.80 10.03 17.24
N LEU A 449 2.95 9.54 17.69
CA LEU A 449 3.80 10.20 18.67
C LEU A 449 4.84 11.07 17.98
N HIS A 450 4.89 12.35 18.33
CA HIS A 450 5.75 13.34 17.69
C HIS A 450 6.79 13.91 18.67
N ASP A 451 6.37 14.20 19.91
CA ASP A 451 7.22 14.76 20.97
C ASP A 451 6.69 14.38 22.36
N ALA A 452 7.46 14.68 23.39
CA ALA A 452 7.04 14.54 24.78
C ALA A 452 5.91 15.53 25.12
N THR A 453 4.90 15.06 25.86
CA THR A 453 3.80 15.92 26.30
C THR A 453 4.23 16.80 27.47
N GLU A 454 3.88 18.10 27.45
CA GLU A 454 4.13 18.99 28.59
C GLU A 454 3.19 18.71 29.78
N LYS A 455 1.96 18.28 29.45
CA LYS A 455 0.89 17.87 30.38
C LYS A 455 0.12 16.73 29.73
N THR A 456 -0.62 15.97 30.52
CA THR A 456 -1.48 14.89 30.00
C THR A 456 -2.35 15.36 28.84
N ALA A 457 -2.05 14.80 27.67
CA ALA A 457 -2.78 15.06 26.45
C ALA A 457 -4.14 14.35 26.50
N THR A 458 -5.16 15.03 26.01
CA THR A 458 -6.53 14.52 25.93
C THR A 458 -6.89 14.36 24.47
N LEU A 459 -6.99 13.11 24.02
CA LEU A 459 -7.48 12.76 22.68
C LEU A 459 -8.99 12.58 22.74
N LYS A 460 -9.73 13.18 21.81
CA LYS A 460 -11.18 13.01 21.67
C LYS A 460 -11.48 12.34 20.35
N ILE A 461 -12.41 11.39 20.38
CA ILE A 461 -12.96 10.73 19.19
C ILE A 461 -14.42 11.11 19.12
N GLU A 462 -14.79 11.84 18.07
CA GLU A 462 -16.12 12.39 17.86
C GLU A 462 -16.62 12.14 16.43
N PRO A 463 -17.93 12.22 16.16
CA PRO A 463 -18.43 12.09 14.80
C PRO A 463 -17.94 13.24 13.91
N ASP A 464 -17.59 12.92 12.66
CA ASP A 464 -17.23 13.93 11.65
C ASP A 464 -18.51 14.53 11.02
N VAL A 465 -19.08 15.51 11.73
CA VAL A 465 -20.30 16.23 11.33
C VAL A 465 -20.09 17.03 10.05
N ASP A 466 -18.89 17.59 9.85
CA ASP A 466 -18.56 18.44 8.71
C ASP A 466 -18.51 17.63 7.41
N ALA A 467 -17.88 16.45 7.42
CA ALA A 467 -17.88 15.55 6.26
C ALA A 467 -19.31 15.12 5.88
N ALA A 468 -20.16 14.83 6.87
CA ALA A 468 -21.56 14.48 6.62
C ALA A 468 -22.35 15.67 6.04
N LYS A 469 -22.14 16.89 6.54
CA LYS A 469 -22.75 18.12 6.04
C LYS A 469 -22.37 18.39 4.58
N GLU A 470 -21.07 18.34 4.27
CA GLU A 470 -20.55 18.60 2.93
C GLU A 470 -21.10 17.61 1.90
N ALA A 471 -21.19 16.34 2.27
CA ALA A 471 -21.75 15.31 1.40
C ALA A 471 -23.23 15.55 1.10
N LEU A 472 -24.03 15.97 2.09
CA LEU A 472 -25.44 16.33 1.90
C LEU A 472 -25.61 17.57 1.03
N ILE A 473 -24.79 18.60 1.24
CA ILE A 473 -24.77 19.81 0.39
C ILE A 473 -24.43 19.44 -1.06
N THR A 474 -23.42 18.61 -1.26
CA THR A 474 -23.00 18.13 -2.57
C THR A 474 -24.12 17.35 -3.26
N PHE A 475 -24.78 16.45 -2.54
CA PHE A 475 -25.94 15.73 -3.04
C PHE A 475 -27.06 16.68 -3.48
N VAL A 476 -27.44 17.65 -2.65
CA VAL A 476 -28.48 18.63 -2.98
C VAL A 476 -28.10 19.47 -4.20
N GLY A 477 -26.85 19.92 -4.27
CA GLY A 477 -26.33 20.68 -5.41
C GLY A 477 -26.42 19.90 -6.72
N GLN A 478 -25.96 18.65 -6.74
CA GLN A 478 -26.01 17.79 -7.92
C GLN A 478 -27.45 17.39 -8.29
N TYR A 479 -28.31 17.16 -7.29
CA TYR A 479 -29.73 16.91 -7.52
C TYR A 479 -30.37 18.11 -8.24
N ASN A 480 -30.12 19.31 -7.73
CA ASN A 480 -30.64 20.55 -8.30
C ASN A 480 -30.13 20.77 -9.73
N GLN A 481 -28.86 20.46 -10.02
CA GLN A 481 -28.32 20.55 -11.38
C GLN A 481 -29.01 19.59 -12.36
N VAL A 482 -29.34 18.36 -11.95
CA VAL A 482 -30.09 17.41 -12.79
C VAL A 482 -31.51 17.89 -13.03
N ILE A 483 -32.22 18.34 -11.98
CA ILE A 483 -33.58 18.87 -12.10
C ILE A 483 -33.60 20.14 -12.97
N ALA A 484 -32.59 21.00 -12.85
CA ALA A 484 -32.45 22.22 -13.64
C ALA A 484 -32.28 21.88 -15.12
N GLU A 485 -31.38 20.96 -15.46
CA GLU A 485 -31.16 20.52 -16.84
C GLU A 485 -32.44 19.88 -17.43
N MET A 486 -33.12 19.01 -16.67
CA MET A 486 -34.41 18.46 -17.09
C MET A 486 -35.45 19.55 -17.35
N ASN A 487 -35.51 20.60 -16.52
CA ASN A 487 -36.42 21.72 -16.68
C ASN A 487 -36.08 22.55 -17.93
N ILE A 488 -34.80 22.89 -18.13
CA ILE A 488 -34.31 23.63 -19.31
C ILE A 488 -34.71 22.87 -20.57
N LEU A 489 -34.47 21.56 -20.62
CA LEU A 489 -34.74 20.77 -21.82
C LEU A 489 -36.24 20.52 -22.09
N SER A 490 -37.08 20.46 -21.06
CA SER A 490 -38.50 20.08 -21.20
C SER A 490 -39.49 21.25 -21.20
N GLN A 491 -39.08 22.45 -20.78
CA GLN A 491 -39.96 23.62 -20.64
C GLN A 491 -39.41 24.83 -21.40
N THR A 492 -40.31 25.74 -21.78
CA THR A 492 -39.99 26.92 -22.61
C THR A 492 -39.94 28.23 -21.82
N LYS A 493 -39.92 28.18 -20.48
CA LYS A 493 -39.98 29.38 -19.62
C LYS A 493 -38.57 29.88 -19.32
N PRO A 494 -38.18 31.10 -19.75
CA PRO A 494 -36.84 31.65 -19.48
C PRO A 494 -36.51 31.80 -17.99
N ASP A 495 -37.52 31.98 -17.14
CA ASP A 495 -37.36 32.09 -15.68
C ASP A 495 -36.62 30.90 -15.06
N ILE A 496 -36.61 29.73 -15.72
CA ILE A 496 -35.87 28.56 -15.26
C ILE A 496 -34.36 28.84 -15.18
N ILE A 497 -33.83 29.62 -16.11
CA ILE A 497 -32.41 29.94 -16.21
C ILE A 497 -32.08 31.12 -15.29
N ASN A 498 -32.97 32.12 -15.22
CA ASN A 498 -32.78 33.32 -14.40
C ASN A 498 -32.64 33.00 -12.89
N GLU A 499 -33.21 31.88 -12.43
CA GLU A 499 -33.09 31.42 -11.03
C GLU A 499 -31.78 30.68 -10.74
N LEU A 500 -31.00 30.31 -11.76
CA LEU A 500 -29.75 29.57 -11.59
C LEU A 500 -28.59 30.55 -11.44
N GLU A 501 -28.52 31.23 -10.29
CA GLU A 501 -27.52 32.26 -9.98
C GLU A 501 -26.06 31.75 -10.00
N TYR A 502 -25.86 30.43 -9.99
CA TYR A 502 -24.54 29.81 -10.06
C TYR A 502 -23.97 29.67 -11.49
N LEU A 503 -24.76 29.96 -12.53
CA LEU A 503 -24.30 29.87 -13.91
C LEU A 503 -23.51 31.12 -14.33
N THR A 504 -22.43 30.91 -15.07
CA THR A 504 -21.71 31.99 -15.75
C THR A 504 -22.49 32.51 -16.97
N ASP A 505 -22.19 33.73 -17.45
CA ASP A 505 -22.84 34.31 -18.62
C ASP A 505 -22.80 33.39 -19.86
N ALA A 506 -21.67 32.69 -20.06
CA ALA A 506 -21.51 31.73 -21.14
C ALA A 506 -22.37 30.46 -20.97
N GLU A 507 -22.60 30.03 -19.73
CA GLU A 507 -23.48 28.89 -19.44
C GLU A 507 -24.96 29.28 -19.58
N VAL A 508 -25.31 30.52 -19.22
CA VAL A 508 -26.64 31.08 -19.44
C VAL A 508 -26.97 31.13 -20.93
N GLU A 509 -26.04 31.57 -21.79
CA GLU A 509 -26.22 31.57 -23.25
C GLU A 509 -26.48 30.15 -23.78
N LYS A 510 -25.63 29.19 -23.40
CA LYS A 510 -25.81 27.78 -23.78
C LYS A 510 -27.08 27.14 -23.23
N ALA A 511 -27.53 27.55 -22.05
CA ALA A 511 -28.79 27.09 -21.48
C ALA A 511 -29.99 27.63 -22.27
N ASN A 512 -29.92 28.88 -22.72
CA ASN A 512 -30.96 29.50 -23.56
C ASN A 512 -31.08 28.81 -24.92
N GLU A 513 -29.96 28.42 -25.55
CA GLU A 513 -29.96 27.65 -26.80
C GLU A 513 -30.66 26.29 -26.67
N ARG A 514 -30.63 25.69 -25.48
CA ARG A 514 -31.22 24.38 -25.18
C ARG A 514 -32.62 24.45 -24.58
N LEU A 515 -33.12 25.65 -24.30
CA LEU A 515 -34.40 25.86 -23.64
C LEU A 515 -35.55 25.27 -24.47
N GLY A 516 -36.28 24.32 -23.90
CA GLY A 516 -37.39 23.64 -24.55
C GLY A 516 -37.00 22.70 -25.70
N MET A 517 -35.70 22.36 -25.86
CA MET A 517 -35.21 21.54 -26.97
C MET A 517 -35.91 20.17 -27.07
N PHE A 518 -36.32 19.59 -25.93
CA PHE A 518 -37.03 18.32 -25.83
C PHE A 518 -38.44 18.49 -25.25
N GLN A 519 -39.11 19.58 -25.59
CA GLN A 519 -40.51 19.80 -25.22
C GLN A 519 -41.37 18.61 -25.68
N GLY A 520 -42.07 17.98 -24.73
CA GLY A 520 -42.90 16.81 -24.99
C GLY A 520 -42.20 15.46 -24.83
N ASP A 521 -40.91 15.41 -24.49
CA ASP A 521 -40.24 14.16 -24.15
C ASP A 521 -40.73 13.64 -22.78
N MET A 522 -41.59 12.62 -22.83
CA MET A 522 -42.20 12.03 -21.64
C MET A 522 -41.21 11.34 -20.69
N SER A 523 -40.02 10.98 -21.18
CA SER A 523 -39.00 10.38 -20.30
C SER A 523 -38.45 11.42 -19.33
N LEU A 524 -38.18 12.66 -19.79
CA LEU A 524 -37.67 13.74 -18.92
C LEU A 524 -38.67 14.09 -17.83
N THR A 525 -39.95 14.23 -18.19
CA THR A 525 -41.01 14.56 -17.23
C THR A 525 -41.24 13.43 -16.22
N SER A 526 -41.32 12.18 -16.69
CA SER A 526 -41.50 11.00 -15.81
C SER A 526 -40.28 10.74 -14.92
N GLY A 527 -39.08 10.96 -15.45
CA GLY A 527 -37.82 10.88 -14.72
C GLY A 527 -37.76 11.90 -13.59
N LYS A 528 -38.03 13.17 -13.92
CA LYS A 528 -38.15 14.27 -12.96
C LYS A 528 -39.12 13.93 -11.84
N SER A 529 -40.36 13.54 -12.18
CA SER A 529 -41.38 13.20 -11.18
C SER A 529 -40.99 12.00 -10.31
N SER A 530 -40.22 11.05 -10.85
CA SER A 530 -39.73 9.91 -10.07
C SER A 530 -38.65 10.33 -9.07
N LEU A 531 -37.68 11.16 -9.48
CA LEU A 531 -36.67 11.72 -8.58
C LEU A 531 -37.33 12.54 -7.46
N GLN A 532 -38.28 13.41 -7.81
CA GLN A 532 -39.03 14.22 -6.84
C GLN A 532 -39.80 13.37 -5.82
N ARG A 533 -40.50 12.33 -6.29
CA ARG A 533 -41.25 11.42 -5.42
C ARG A 533 -40.32 10.69 -4.43
N ILE A 534 -39.10 10.35 -4.86
CA ILE A 534 -38.13 9.69 -3.99
C ILE A 534 -37.65 10.67 -2.91
N VAL A 535 -37.21 11.88 -3.27
CA VAL A 535 -36.71 12.85 -2.26
C VAL A 535 -37.79 13.40 -1.32
N SER A 536 -39.06 13.40 -1.76
CA SER A 536 -40.20 13.80 -0.92
C SER A 536 -40.86 12.62 -0.20
N GLY A 537 -40.37 11.40 -0.39
CA GLY A 537 -40.94 10.19 0.20
C GLY A 537 -40.65 10.09 1.71
N SER A 538 -41.47 9.30 2.40
CA SER A 538 -41.21 8.87 3.78
C SER A 538 -40.66 7.45 3.77
N TYR A 539 -39.52 7.25 4.43
CA TYR A 539 -38.77 6.00 4.48
C TYR A 539 -38.59 5.58 5.93
N ARG A 540 -39.33 4.54 6.31
CA ARG A 540 -39.29 3.99 7.66
C ARG A 540 -38.39 2.76 7.66
N TYR A 541 -37.26 2.84 8.35
CA TYR A 541 -36.28 1.76 8.49
C TYR A 541 -36.47 0.92 9.76
N SER A 542 -37.26 1.40 10.72
CA SER A 542 -37.60 0.67 11.94
C SER A 542 -38.93 1.16 12.54
N GLU A 543 -39.49 0.41 13.49
CA GLU A 543 -40.70 0.85 14.21
C GLU A 543 -40.44 2.14 15.01
N ASP A 544 -39.23 2.36 15.49
CA ASP A 544 -38.86 3.54 16.29
C ASP A 544 -38.14 4.65 15.48
N ALA A 545 -38.19 4.59 14.14
CA ALA A 545 -37.51 5.54 13.27
C ALA A 545 -37.92 7.00 13.56
N THR A 546 -36.95 7.80 14.02
CA THR A 546 -37.16 9.22 14.38
C THR A 546 -37.08 10.14 13.17
N VAL A 547 -36.23 9.80 12.20
CA VAL A 547 -36.04 10.54 10.95
C VAL A 547 -36.49 9.67 9.78
N THR A 548 -37.52 10.07 9.07
CA THR A 548 -38.06 9.31 7.92
C THR A 548 -38.16 10.13 6.64
N MET A 549 -37.88 11.43 6.69
CA MET A 549 -37.98 12.33 5.54
C MET A 549 -36.84 13.35 5.52
N LEU A 550 -36.34 13.70 4.33
CA LEU A 550 -35.35 14.79 4.16
C LEU A 550 -35.86 16.14 4.69
N SER A 551 -37.18 16.38 4.60
CA SER A 551 -37.79 17.61 5.09
C SER A 551 -37.61 17.80 6.59
N GLN A 552 -37.50 16.71 7.37
CA GLN A 552 -37.23 16.77 8.81
C GLN A 552 -35.79 17.23 9.08
N LEU A 553 -34.85 16.90 8.19
CA LEU A 553 -33.45 17.36 8.22
C LEU A 553 -33.29 18.81 7.73
N GLY A 554 -34.39 19.50 7.40
CA GLY A 554 -34.32 20.82 6.79
C GLY A 554 -33.94 20.79 5.31
N ILE A 555 -34.04 19.64 4.62
CA ILE A 555 -33.79 19.53 3.19
C ILE A 555 -35.12 19.29 2.47
N SER A 556 -35.64 20.30 1.79
CA SER A 556 -36.91 20.17 1.06
C SER A 556 -37.07 21.26 0.00
N SER A 557 -38.07 21.13 -0.87
CA SER A 557 -38.41 22.19 -1.83
C SER A 557 -39.09 23.41 -1.21
N ASN A 558 -39.17 23.50 0.13
CA ASN A 558 -39.70 24.64 0.88
C ASN A 558 -38.96 24.81 2.23
N ALA A 559 -37.66 24.52 2.27
CA ALA A 559 -36.91 24.48 3.53
C ALA A 559 -36.76 25.85 4.20
N SER A 560 -36.81 26.94 3.42
CA SER A 560 -36.61 28.32 3.88
C SER A 560 -37.85 29.01 4.48
N GLY A 561 -39.01 28.34 4.55
CA GLY A 561 -40.10 28.66 5.48
C GLY A 561 -40.50 30.15 5.57
N GLY A 562 -40.66 30.84 4.45
CA GLY A 562 -41.24 32.17 4.42
C GLY A 562 -42.77 32.10 4.36
N THR A 563 -43.48 32.63 5.36
CA THR A 563 -44.95 32.81 5.40
C THR A 563 -45.44 33.87 4.39
N GLY A 564 -44.91 33.86 3.16
CA GLY A 564 -45.15 34.89 2.16
C GLY A 564 -44.94 34.40 0.74
N GLY A 565 -46.04 34.24 0.02
CA GLY A 565 -46.06 34.17 -1.45
C GLY A 565 -45.56 32.87 -2.08
N TYR A 566 -46.13 32.54 -3.24
CA TYR A 566 -45.67 31.47 -4.10
C TYR A 566 -44.23 31.74 -4.56
N ASN A 567 -43.28 30.87 -4.25
CA ASN A 567 -41.93 30.93 -4.81
C ASN A 567 -41.83 29.98 -6.02
N ALA A 568 -41.44 30.51 -7.17
CA ALA A 568 -41.44 29.78 -8.43
C ALA A 568 -40.43 28.61 -8.44
N SER A 569 -39.34 28.69 -7.66
CA SER A 569 -38.38 27.61 -7.42
C SER A 569 -39.04 26.36 -6.81
N GLN A 570 -40.04 26.55 -5.93
CA GLN A 570 -40.75 25.47 -5.23
C GLN A 570 -41.57 24.61 -6.21
N LEU A 571 -42.14 25.22 -7.24
CA LEU A 571 -42.91 24.53 -8.29
C LEU A 571 -42.01 23.76 -9.27
N ARG A 572 -40.71 24.08 -9.30
CA ARG A 572 -39.73 23.43 -10.17
C ARG A 572 -39.08 22.21 -9.52
N GLY A 573 -39.21 22.08 -8.19
CA GLY A 573 -38.78 20.96 -7.36
C GLY A 573 -37.28 20.87 -7.15
N TYR A 574 -36.65 22.04 -7.07
CA TYR A 574 -35.32 22.19 -6.47
C TYR A 574 -35.42 21.96 -4.95
N LEU A 575 -34.36 21.43 -4.37
CA LEU A 575 -34.19 21.28 -2.93
C LEU A 575 -33.46 22.51 -2.37
N GLU A 576 -33.89 22.96 -1.21
CA GLU A 576 -33.27 23.99 -0.39
C GLU A 576 -32.80 23.35 0.92
N ILE A 577 -31.75 23.94 1.52
CA ILE A 577 -31.21 23.50 2.81
C ILE A 577 -31.44 24.59 3.85
N ASN A 578 -32.08 24.23 4.96
CA ASN A 578 -32.06 25.04 6.18
C ASN A 578 -30.86 24.59 7.02
N GLU A 579 -29.74 25.29 6.89
CA GLU A 579 -28.48 24.91 7.54
C GLU A 579 -28.63 24.77 9.06
N LYS A 580 -29.39 25.65 9.72
CA LYS A 580 -29.60 25.57 11.18
C LYS A 580 -30.31 24.29 11.60
N THR A 581 -31.32 23.87 10.83
CA THR A 581 -32.02 22.61 11.09
C THR A 581 -31.10 21.43 10.79
N LEU A 582 -30.38 21.48 9.68
CA LEU A 582 -29.46 20.42 9.28
C LEU A 582 -28.36 20.19 10.33
N ASP A 583 -27.70 21.26 10.79
CA ASP A 583 -26.62 21.21 11.78
C ASP A 583 -27.11 20.55 13.08
N SER A 584 -28.28 20.95 13.58
CA SER A 584 -28.87 20.38 14.79
C SER A 584 -29.17 18.87 14.68
N PHE A 585 -29.58 18.41 13.50
CA PHE A 585 -29.81 16.98 13.26
C PHE A 585 -28.52 16.20 13.10
N LEU A 586 -27.51 16.74 12.42
CA LEU A 586 -26.21 16.09 12.25
C LEU A 586 -25.47 15.91 13.58
N GLU A 587 -25.63 16.81 14.55
CA GLU A 587 -25.01 16.64 15.87
C GLU A 587 -25.55 15.42 16.65
N ASN A 588 -26.81 15.03 16.42
CA ASN A 588 -27.52 14.11 17.32
C ASN A 588 -28.09 12.86 16.62
N ASN A 589 -28.14 12.81 15.28
CA ASN A 589 -28.92 11.80 14.55
C ASN A 589 -28.17 11.20 13.35
N LEU A 590 -26.84 11.17 13.32
CA LEU A 590 -26.08 10.63 12.18
C LEU A 590 -26.47 9.20 11.79
N SER A 591 -26.68 8.32 12.77
CA SER A 591 -27.14 6.94 12.49
C SER A 591 -28.51 6.94 11.81
N ALA A 592 -29.45 7.77 12.25
CA ALA A 592 -30.77 7.86 11.62
C ALA A 592 -30.68 8.45 10.20
N ILE A 593 -29.76 9.39 9.96
CA ILE A 593 -29.52 9.96 8.64
C ILE A 593 -28.90 8.90 7.71
N LYS A 594 -27.95 8.11 8.19
CA LYS A 594 -27.41 6.95 7.46
C LYS A 594 -28.53 6.02 7.01
N ASP A 595 -29.37 5.58 7.95
CA ASP A 595 -30.45 4.64 7.68
C ASP A 595 -31.52 5.24 6.73
N LEU A 596 -31.73 6.56 6.77
CA LEU A 596 -32.60 7.25 5.82
C LEU A 596 -32.08 7.15 4.37
N PHE A 597 -30.76 7.27 4.18
CA PHE A 597 -30.14 7.16 2.85
C PHE A 597 -30.00 5.72 2.40
N GLY A 598 -29.71 4.79 3.31
CA GLY A 598 -29.76 3.39 3.00
C GLY A 598 -29.75 2.51 4.23
N TYR A 599 -30.65 1.53 4.23
CA TYR A 599 -30.69 0.48 5.23
C TYR A 599 -30.93 -0.87 4.55
N ASP A 600 -30.47 -1.91 5.23
CA ASP A 600 -30.68 -3.30 4.86
C ASP A 600 -31.99 -3.77 5.53
N SER A 601 -32.98 -4.12 4.71
CA SER A 601 -34.31 -4.48 5.18
C SER A 601 -34.46 -5.95 5.58
N ASP A 602 -33.55 -6.83 5.13
CA ASP A 602 -33.63 -8.28 5.36
C ASP A 602 -32.43 -8.89 6.13
N GLY A 603 -31.40 -8.09 6.39
CA GLY A 603 -30.26 -8.42 7.24
C GLY A 603 -29.14 -9.18 6.53
N ASP A 604 -29.09 -9.17 5.19
CA ASP A 604 -28.08 -9.86 4.39
C ASP A 604 -26.78 -9.06 4.18
N LEU A 605 -26.65 -7.90 4.83
CA LEU A 605 -25.57 -6.91 4.71
C LEU A 605 -25.55 -6.15 3.37
N ILE A 606 -26.62 -6.24 2.57
CA ILE A 606 -26.79 -5.51 1.33
C ILE A 606 -27.91 -4.49 1.48
N ILE A 607 -27.57 -3.23 1.26
CA ILE A 607 -28.57 -2.16 1.29
C ILE A 607 -29.52 -2.30 0.09
N ASP A 608 -30.81 -2.43 0.40
CA ASP A 608 -31.88 -2.68 -0.56
C ASP A 608 -33.03 -1.64 -0.47
N ASN A 609 -32.91 -0.67 0.44
CA ASN A 609 -33.92 0.35 0.66
C ASN A 609 -33.29 1.69 1.09
N GLY A 610 -34.10 2.75 1.16
CA GLY A 610 -33.68 4.13 1.50
C GLY A 610 -33.62 5.09 0.30
N ILE A 611 -33.48 6.38 0.60
CA ILE A 611 -33.49 7.45 -0.42
C ILE A 611 -32.34 7.27 -1.41
N GLY A 612 -31.15 7.01 -0.87
CA GLY A 612 -29.94 6.86 -1.66
C GLY A 612 -30.01 5.67 -2.59
N TYR A 613 -30.38 4.50 -2.07
CA TYR A 613 -30.57 3.29 -2.88
C TYR A 613 -31.60 3.48 -4.00
N LEU A 614 -32.76 4.07 -3.70
CA LEU A 614 -33.82 4.27 -4.69
C LEU A 614 -33.44 5.30 -5.75
N LEU A 615 -32.75 6.38 -5.38
CA LEU A 615 -32.21 7.34 -6.32
C LEU A 615 -31.16 6.69 -7.22
N ASP A 616 -30.22 5.91 -6.67
CA ASP A 616 -29.22 5.20 -7.46
C ASP A 616 -29.88 4.21 -8.43
N LYS A 617 -30.87 3.42 -7.98
CA LYS A 617 -31.63 2.53 -8.85
C LYS A 617 -32.34 3.28 -9.98
N GLN A 618 -32.97 4.41 -9.67
CA GLN A 618 -33.64 5.26 -10.65
C GLN A 618 -32.64 5.85 -11.65
N LEU A 619 -31.51 6.38 -11.19
CA LEU A 619 -30.48 6.98 -12.04
C LEU A 619 -29.74 5.93 -12.88
N SER A 620 -29.49 4.75 -12.32
CA SER A 620 -28.87 3.61 -13.01
C SER A 620 -29.65 3.24 -14.27
N ALA A 621 -30.98 3.18 -14.20
CA ALA A 621 -31.83 2.90 -15.37
C ALA A 621 -31.67 3.92 -16.51
N TRP A 622 -31.18 5.13 -16.20
CA TRP A 622 -30.92 6.18 -17.17
C TRP A 622 -29.51 6.12 -17.75
N VAL A 623 -28.49 6.03 -16.90
CA VAL A 623 -27.09 6.25 -17.26
C VAL A 623 -26.33 4.98 -17.63
N GLN A 624 -26.80 3.80 -17.18
CA GLN A 624 -26.10 2.54 -17.47
C GLN A 624 -26.02 2.27 -18.97
N THR A 625 -25.05 1.43 -19.38
CA THR A 625 -24.95 0.94 -20.75
C THR A 625 -26.26 0.27 -21.19
N GLY A 626 -26.83 0.71 -22.32
CA GLY A 626 -28.14 0.25 -22.79
C GLY A 626 -29.35 0.85 -22.05
N GLY A 627 -29.12 1.78 -21.12
CA GLY A 627 -30.15 2.57 -20.45
C GLY A 627 -30.79 3.64 -21.34
N ILE A 628 -31.69 4.44 -20.77
CA ILE A 628 -32.49 5.42 -21.51
C ILE A 628 -31.61 6.42 -22.28
N LEU A 629 -30.58 6.98 -21.65
CA LEU A 629 -29.72 8.00 -22.27
C LEU A 629 -28.82 7.39 -23.33
N SER A 630 -28.24 6.23 -23.05
CA SER A 630 -27.43 5.47 -24.01
C SER A 630 -28.21 5.20 -25.30
N ASN A 631 -29.47 4.79 -25.19
CA ASN A 631 -30.33 4.53 -26.34
C ASN A 631 -30.68 5.81 -27.13
N LYS A 632 -30.97 6.92 -26.45
CA LYS A 632 -31.24 8.22 -27.09
C LYS A 632 -30.02 8.75 -27.85
N ILE A 633 -28.85 8.72 -27.22
CA ILE A 633 -27.58 9.13 -27.83
C ILE A 633 -27.25 8.25 -29.04
N SER A 634 -27.43 6.93 -28.93
CA SER A 634 -27.19 5.99 -30.03
C SER A 634 -28.13 6.23 -31.22
N SER A 635 -29.41 6.51 -30.95
CA SER A 635 -30.37 6.88 -32.01
C SER A 635 -29.98 8.17 -32.72
N LEU A 636 -29.48 9.18 -32.00
CA LEU A 636 -29.01 10.43 -32.60
C LEU A 636 -27.72 10.24 -33.39
N THR A 637 -26.79 9.44 -32.87
CA THR A 637 -25.54 9.07 -33.56
C THR A 637 -25.85 8.47 -34.93
N THR A 638 -26.81 7.54 -34.99
CA THR A 638 -27.24 6.93 -36.26
C THR A 638 -27.83 7.96 -37.23
N ARG A 639 -28.59 8.95 -36.73
CA ARG A 639 -29.15 10.03 -37.56
C ARG A 639 -28.07 11.00 -38.06
N ILE A 640 -27.11 11.32 -37.22
CA ILE A 640 -25.92 12.12 -37.56
C ILE A 640 -25.13 11.42 -38.68
N ASP A 641 -24.87 10.12 -38.54
CA ASP A 641 -24.16 9.34 -39.56
C ASP A 641 -24.90 9.30 -40.89
N ALA A 642 -26.23 9.15 -40.86
CA ALA A 642 -27.07 9.19 -42.06
C ALA A 642 -27.05 10.58 -42.73
N SER A 643 -27.12 11.64 -41.93
CA SER A 643 -27.07 13.03 -42.41
C SER A 643 -25.71 13.36 -43.04
N ASN A 644 -24.61 12.97 -42.39
CA ASN A 644 -23.26 13.10 -42.94
C ASN A 644 -23.11 12.40 -44.29
N LYS A 645 -23.59 11.16 -44.42
CA LYS A 645 -23.59 10.43 -45.69
C LYS A 645 -24.38 11.15 -46.78
N LYS A 646 -25.53 11.73 -46.42
CA LYS A 646 -26.37 12.49 -47.35
C LYS A 646 -25.72 13.80 -47.77
N ILE A 647 -25.05 14.50 -46.85
CA ILE A 647 -24.26 15.71 -47.14
C ILE A 647 -23.17 15.38 -48.16
N SER A 648 -22.36 14.34 -47.94
CA SER A 648 -21.31 13.95 -48.88
C SER A 648 -21.84 13.58 -50.27
N GLN A 649 -23.03 12.94 -50.34
CA GLN A 649 -23.69 12.65 -51.61
C GLN A 649 -24.16 13.93 -52.32
N LEU A 650 -24.78 14.87 -51.59
CA LEU A 650 -25.22 16.15 -52.15
C LEU A 650 -24.04 17.00 -52.61
N GLU A 651 -22.94 17.04 -51.86
CA GLU A 651 -21.70 17.71 -52.26
C GLU A 651 -21.16 17.15 -53.58
N THR A 652 -21.10 15.82 -53.69
CA THR A 652 -20.68 15.15 -54.93
C THR A 652 -21.60 15.48 -56.11
N GLN A 653 -22.92 15.49 -55.89
CA GLN A 653 -23.90 15.85 -56.91
C GLN A 653 -23.77 17.31 -57.35
N LEU A 654 -23.52 18.21 -56.41
CA LEU A 654 -23.31 19.64 -56.68
C LEU A 654 -22.03 19.87 -57.48
N GLU A 655 -20.94 19.19 -57.16
CA GLU A 655 -19.70 19.27 -57.94
C GLU A 655 -19.90 18.81 -59.39
N GLN A 656 -20.58 17.67 -59.58
CA GLN A 656 -20.92 17.18 -60.91
C GLN A 656 -21.82 18.14 -61.67
N LYS A 657 -22.81 18.72 -60.99
CA LYS A 657 -23.74 19.69 -61.59
C LYS A 657 -23.04 20.97 -61.99
N GLU A 658 -22.15 21.49 -61.15
CA GLU A 658 -21.35 22.67 -61.43
C GLU A 658 -20.46 22.45 -62.65
N ALA A 659 -19.80 21.29 -62.74
CA ALA A 659 -18.98 20.91 -63.89
C ALA A 659 -19.83 20.78 -65.18
N GLU A 660 -21.01 20.18 -65.10
CA GLU A 660 -21.96 20.08 -66.23
C GLU A 660 -22.37 21.47 -66.72
N LEU A 661 -22.78 22.35 -65.79
CA LEU A 661 -23.18 23.73 -66.09
C LEU A 661 -22.01 24.48 -66.73
N LYS A 662 -20.81 24.45 -66.12
CA LYS A 662 -19.61 25.09 -66.68
C LYS A 662 -19.31 24.62 -68.10
N ASN A 663 -19.35 23.32 -68.38
CA ASN A 663 -19.13 22.77 -69.72
C ASN A 663 -20.20 23.22 -70.72
N LYS A 664 -21.48 23.18 -70.33
CA LYS A 664 -22.61 23.59 -71.18
C LYS A 664 -22.52 25.06 -71.55
N TYR A 665 -22.20 25.90 -70.58
CA TYR A 665 -22.08 27.34 -70.76
C TYR A 665 -20.81 27.74 -71.52
N ALA A 666 -19.68 27.05 -71.29
CA ALA A 666 -18.46 27.24 -72.09
C ALA A 666 -18.69 26.86 -73.57
N THR A 667 -19.42 25.77 -73.83
CA THR A 667 -19.81 25.36 -75.19
C THR A 667 -20.71 26.41 -75.84
N MET A 668 -21.74 26.87 -75.11
CA MET A 668 -22.65 27.92 -75.58
C MET A 668 -21.87 29.21 -75.93
N GLN A 669 -20.94 29.63 -75.07
CA GLN A 669 -20.10 30.79 -75.31
C GLN A 669 -19.20 30.61 -76.54
N GLY A 670 -18.61 29.42 -76.72
CA GLY A 670 -17.88 29.07 -77.94
C GLY A 670 -18.75 29.19 -79.19
N THR A 671 -20.00 28.69 -79.14
CA THR A 671 -20.94 28.82 -80.25
C THR A 671 -21.34 30.27 -80.52
N LEU A 672 -21.61 31.07 -79.47
CA LEU A 672 -21.95 32.50 -79.61
C LEU A 672 -20.80 33.30 -80.19
N ASN A 673 -19.58 33.07 -79.73
CA ASN A 673 -18.38 33.69 -80.30
C ASN A 673 -18.20 33.31 -81.77
N SER A 674 -18.46 32.05 -82.13
CA SER A 674 -18.40 31.61 -83.54
C SER A 674 -19.48 32.30 -84.39
N LEU A 675 -20.71 32.44 -83.88
CA LEU A 675 -21.79 33.15 -84.54
C LEU A 675 -21.50 34.64 -84.68
N GLU A 676 -20.94 35.29 -83.65
CA GLU A 676 -20.52 36.69 -83.69
C GLU A 676 -19.38 36.90 -84.69
N SER A 677 -18.43 35.97 -84.76
CA SER A 677 -17.36 36.00 -85.77
C SER A 677 -17.89 35.82 -87.19
N GLN A 678 -18.89 34.95 -87.39
CA GLN A 678 -19.59 34.78 -88.67
C GLN A 678 -20.38 36.02 -89.02
N GLN A 679 -21.13 36.60 -88.08
CA GLN A 679 -21.87 37.85 -88.28
C GLN A 679 -20.92 39.00 -88.64
N THR A 680 -19.78 39.11 -87.95
CA THR A 680 -18.75 40.13 -88.23
C THR A 680 -18.11 39.91 -89.60
N SER A 681 -17.91 38.65 -89.99
CA SER A 681 -17.43 38.29 -91.33
C SER A 681 -18.44 38.65 -92.41
N ILE A 682 -19.73 38.36 -92.18
CA ILE A 682 -20.84 38.71 -93.07
C ILE A 682 -21.02 40.23 -93.16
N SER A 683 -20.93 40.96 -92.05
CA SER A 683 -21.05 42.42 -92.04
C SER A 683 -19.85 43.09 -92.72
N ASN A 684 -18.63 42.59 -92.50
CA ASN A 684 -17.45 43.04 -93.24
C ASN A 684 -17.56 42.74 -94.74
N TRP A 685 -18.10 41.58 -95.11
CA TRP A 685 -18.40 41.24 -96.51
C TRP A 685 -19.47 42.16 -97.12
N ALA A 686 -20.56 42.43 -96.40
CA ALA A 686 -21.61 43.36 -96.82
C ALA A 686 -21.10 44.81 -96.95
N ASN A 687 -20.24 45.25 -96.04
CA ASN A 687 -19.61 46.58 -96.09
C ASN A 687 -18.58 46.71 -97.22
N GLN A 688 -17.85 45.63 -97.56
CA GLN A 688 -17.00 45.58 -98.75
C GLN A 688 -17.82 45.58 -100.06
N GLY A 689 -19.00 44.96 -100.06
CA GLY A 689 -19.93 44.99 -101.19
C GLY A 689 -20.57 46.36 -101.44
N ASN A 690 -20.66 47.21 -100.42
CA ASN A 690 -21.27 48.55 -100.53
C ASN A 690 -20.28 49.66 -100.91
N ASN A 691 -18.97 49.45 -100.78
CA ASN A 691 -17.92 50.39 -101.23
C ASN A 691 -17.53 50.21 -102.71
N ASN A 692 -18.17 49.29 -103.43
CA ASN A 692 -17.91 49.00 -104.84
C ASN A 692 -19.11 49.31 -105.76
N ARG A 693 -19.93 50.30 -105.38
CA ARG A 693 -21.00 50.85 -106.22
C ARG A 693 -20.99 52.36 -106.26
#